data_AF-A0A8C9FTH0-F1
#
_entry.id   AF-A0A8C9FTH0-F1
#
_cell.length_a   1.000
_cell.length_b   1.000
_cell.length_c   1.000
_cell.angle_alpha   90.00
_cell.angle_beta   90.00
_cell.angle_gamma   90.00
#
_symmetry.space_group_name_H-M   'P 1'
#
loop_
_entity.id
_entity.type
_entity.pdbx_description
1 polymer ?
#
loop_
_entity_poly.entity_id
_entity_poly.type
_entity_poly.pdbx_seq_one_letter_code
_entity_poly.pdbx_strand_id
1 'polypeptide(L)'
;MSPSRPVNCRWNSFGPWSECDGCTQKQIRRRTVAVYGQYGGNPCSGDAFETRPCTPTRGCPTEDGCGDRFRCSSGQCISRSLVCNGDQDCEEDGTDEDQCEEKMTVCDIDKTPPNSELTGKGFDAVTGESRGRVIHTKNFGGQCRKVFSGDGREYYRLSESVLAYNFQVKIQNDFSYEFFNSSWSYMKHTERKKKSNSGHSYSEKKNEQQSHKSRQLMVVENTVEVAQFINNNPEFLTLAEPFWKELANLPVFYEYNAYRRFIENFGTHFLHSGSLGGQYKVIFYMDTDKMKAEGMSITDMYQCTTSGWNLFIVKKKKTKCSKLDELLQTSSGSSSNKIRGDPYIEGGSPSAVAGLSVVDGRWSCWSSWSSCSGERKTRSRTCNNPSPSGGGKDCIGEQHESRPCEDEELQHFRFIEPHCFDTSITPTEFCSPPPLLANGFVRNAENSYPVGKSIVYACRHGYSLIGNPVAKCGSNLEWQGGDRYCQGIPCFSDPWDCLCSFTSVPSVKPEVTEPKCQPWEKVQQSQCVCKLPYECGPSLDICATDPRTERNIPLTVCKMYALECMGRKYSLTDAANCKTPQAAERSCGSCCSWEKCEAQSNSCVCDEDAPCEEDGIRVCAAVSDFAAHQTMTECEAGRLQCRGQTVTLVSIRPCDAQTK
;
A
#
# COMPACT_ATOMS: atom_id res chain seq x y z
N MET A 1 -40.70 -3.92 25.11
CA MET A 1 -39.40 -4.64 25.18
C MET A 1 -38.64 -4.06 26.35
N SER A 2 -38.33 -4.87 27.36
CA SER A 2 -37.50 -4.44 28.50
C SER A 2 -36.11 -4.06 27.98
N PRO A 3 -35.51 -2.95 28.46
CA PRO A 3 -34.13 -2.61 28.08
C PRO A 3 -33.20 -3.74 28.52
N SER A 4 -32.43 -4.28 27.58
CA SER A 4 -31.40 -5.27 27.87
C SER A 4 -30.38 -4.70 28.85
N ARG A 5 -29.98 -5.49 29.86
CA ARG A 5 -29.05 -5.03 30.89
C ARG A 5 -27.67 -4.74 30.26
N PRO A 6 -27.01 -3.62 30.63
CA PRO A 6 -25.68 -3.31 30.14
C PRO A 6 -24.70 -4.39 30.58
N VAL A 7 -23.87 -4.86 29.64
CA VAL A 7 -22.78 -5.81 29.91
C VAL A 7 -21.49 -5.02 29.78
N ASN A 8 -20.76 -4.89 30.87
CA ASN A 8 -19.47 -4.21 30.87
C ASN A 8 -18.38 -5.11 30.29
N CYS A 9 -17.45 -4.50 29.57
CA CYS A 9 -16.32 -5.22 29.03
C CYS A 9 -15.41 -5.76 30.15
N ARG A 10 -14.89 -6.97 29.98
CA ARG A 10 -13.98 -7.62 30.94
C ARG A 10 -12.81 -8.25 30.20
N TRP A 11 -11.60 -7.94 30.65
CA TRP A 11 -10.37 -8.56 30.17
C TRP A 11 -10.13 -9.93 30.81
N ASN A 12 -9.47 -10.82 30.08
CA ASN A 12 -8.75 -11.95 30.66
C ASN A 12 -7.46 -11.44 31.31
N SER A 13 -6.84 -12.28 32.15
CA SER A 13 -5.47 -12.05 32.61
C SER A 13 -4.51 -11.99 31.42
N PHE A 14 -3.41 -11.27 31.59
CA PHE A 14 -2.33 -11.29 30.61
C PHE A 14 -1.75 -12.70 30.49
N GLY A 15 -1.41 -13.07 29.26
CA GLY A 15 -0.59 -14.24 28.98
C GLY A 15 0.85 -14.06 29.46
N PRO A 16 1.70 -15.09 29.26
CA PRO A 16 3.12 -15.01 29.55
C PRO A 16 3.81 -13.92 28.72
N TRP A 17 4.96 -13.45 29.22
CA TRP A 17 5.83 -12.55 28.47
C TRP A 17 6.50 -13.28 27.31
N SER A 18 6.65 -12.59 26.18
CA SER A 18 7.46 -13.03 25.04
C SER A 18 8.92 -13.25 25.42
N GLU A 19 9.69 -13.84 24.50
CA GLU A 19 11.15 -13.69 24.56
C GLU A 19 11.56 -12.22 24.37
N CYS A 20 12.75 -11.89 24.83
CA CYS A 20 13.27 -10.53 24.69
C CYS A 20 13.72 -10.28 23.26
N ASP A 21 13.14 -9.28 22.61
CA ASP A 21 13.50 -8.86 21.26
C ASP A 21 14.94 -8.33 21.25
N GLY A 22 15.78 -8.93 20.39
CA GLY A 22 17.21 -8.60 20.25
C GLY A 22 17.50 -7.23 19.65
N CYS A 23 16.55 -6.65 18.92
CA CYS A 23 16.67 -5.35 18.25
C CYS A 23 16.03 -4.23 19.09
N THR A 24 14.85 -4.49 19.67
CA THR A 24 14.12 -3.46 20.44
C THR A 24 14.37 -3.52 21.94
N GLN A 25 15.02 -4.58 22.45
CA GLN A 25 15.29 -4.82 23.87
C GLN A 25 14.03 -4.76 24.74
N LYS A 26 12.91 -5.23 24.18
CA LYS A 26 11.60 -5.23 24.85
C LYS A 26 10.95 -6.61 24.80
N GLN A 27 10.24 -6.94 25.87
CA GLN A 27 9.30 -8.04 25.90
C GLN A 27 7.89 -7.50 25.77
N ILE A 28 7.03 -8.28 25.13
CA ILE A 28 5.61 -7.98 24.95
C ILE A 28 4.76 -9.10 25.56
N ARG A 29 3.63 -8.73 26.16
CA ARG A 29 2.58 -9.69 26.53
C ARG A 29 1.22 -9.15 26.13
N ARG A 30 0.27 -10.06 25.97
CA ARG A 30 -1.09 -9.74 25.51
C ARG A 30 -2.14 -10.29 26.47
N ARG A 31 -3.28 -9.59 26.55
CA ARG A 31 -4.53 -10.10 27.11
C ARG A 31 -5.65 -10.06 26.08
N THR A 32 -6.63 -10.94 26.23
CA THR A 32 -7.81 -11.00 25.35
C THR A 32 -9.05 -10.51 26.08
N VAL A 33 -10.03 -10.03 25.32
CA VAL A 33 -11.32 -9.65 25.89
C VAL A 33 -12.09 -10.93 26.25
N ALA A 34 -12.37 -11.11 27.53
CA ALA A 34 -13.16 -12.23 28.04
C ALA A 34 -14.65 -12.03 27.76
N VAL A 35 -15.12 -10.79 27.94
CA VAL A 35 -16.51 -10.38 27.73
C VAL A 35 -16.48 -9.03 27.04
N TYR A 36 -17.10 -8.93 25.87
CA TYR A 36 -17.22 -7.67 25.14
C TYR A 36 -18.31 -6.79 25.78
N GLY A 37 -18.10 -5.47 25.76
CA GLY A 37 -19.12 -4.52 26.17
C GLY A 37 -20.36 -4.59 25.28
N GLN A 38 -21.56 -4.65 25.86
CA GLN A 38 -22.83 -4.70 25.13
C GLN A 38 -23.89 -3.81 25.80
N TYR A 39 -24.88 -3.37 25.00
CA TYR A 39 -26.05 -2.61 25.47
C TYR A 39 -25.71 -1.36 26.28
N GLY A 40 -24.69 -0.61 25.85
CA GLY A 40 -24.25 0.61 26.53
C GLY A 40 -23.43 0.37 27.80
N GLY A 41 -22.98 -0.86 28.06
CA GLY A 41 -21.96 -1.13 29.07
C GLY A 41 -20.60 -0.55 28.68
N ASN A 42 -19.74 -0.34 29.69
CA ASN A 42 -18.45 0.33 29.49
C ASN A 42 -17.55 -0.44 28.50
N PRO A 43 -16.91 0.26 27.54
CA PRO A 43 -15.88 -0.36 26.71
C PRO A 43 -14.69 -0.79 27.57
N CYS A 44 -13.90 -1.74 27.07
CA CYS A 44 -12.68 -2.14 27.77
C CYS A 44 -11.69 -0.97 27.79
N SER A 45 -11.26 -0.56 28.98
CA SER A 45 -10.22 0.44 29.17
C SER A 45 -8.83 -0.21 29.30
N GLY A 46 -7.81 0.53 28.86
CA GLY A 46 -6.40 0.10 28.83
C GLY A 46 -6.06 -0.80 27.64
N ASP A 47 -4.76 -0.98 27.42
CA ASP A 47 -4.26 -1.61 26.20
C ASP A 47 -4.39 -3.15 26.21
N ALA A 48 -4.52 -3.74 25.03
CA ALA A 48 -4.49 -5.19 24.83
C ALA A 48 -3.06 -5.76 24.95
N PHE A 49 -2.05 -4.92 24.73
CA PHE A 49 -0.64 -5.24 24.77
C PHE A 49 0.05 -4.44 25.87
N GLU A 50 1.08 -5.04 26.45
CA GLU A 50 1.95 -4.39 27.42
C GLU A 50 3.40 -4.67 27.03
N THR A 51 4.26 -3.66 27.12
CA THR A 51 5.68 -3.78 26.81
C THR A 51 6.53 -3.43 28.01
N ARG A 52 7.65 -4.13 28.17
CA ARG A 52 8.65 -3.85 29.21
C ARG A 52 10.06 -3.98 28.66
N PRO A 53 11.05 -3.26 29.22
CA PRO A 53 12.45 -3.45 28.87
C PRO A 53 12.96 -4.84 29.29
N CYS A 54 13.93 -5.38 28.56
CA CYS A 54 14.56 -6.67 28.84
C CYS A 54 15.99 -6.72 28.27
N THR A 55 16.78 -7.70 28.71
CA THR A 55 18.11 -7.99 28.15
C THR A 55 18.03 -9.19 27.23
N PRO A 56 18.34 -9.06 25.93
CA PRO A 56 18.16 -10.15 25.00
C PRO A 56 19.27 -11.20 25.12
N THR A 57 18.91 -12.47 24.98
CA THR A 57 19.86 -13.60 24.94
C THR A 57 20.42 -13.82 23.54
N ARG A 58 19.75 -13.29 22.50
CA ARG A 58 20.17 -13.32 21.10
C ARG A 58 20.31 -11.89 20.60
N GLY A 59 21.39 -11.59 19.87
CA GLY A 59 21.55 -10.30 19.21
C GLY A 59 20.49 -10.07 18.13
N CYS A 60 20.31 -8.82 17.72
CA CYS A 60 19.49 -8.48 16.56
C CYS A 60 20.03 -9.24 15.32
N PRO A 61 19.20 -10.00 14.59
CA PRO A 61 19.63 -10.70 13.38
C PRO A 61 19.96 -9.66 12.30
N THR A 62 21.20 -9.21 12.30
CA THR A 62 21.80 -8.40 11.23
C THR A 62 22.83 -9.19 10.43
N GLU A 63 22.89 -10.50 10.67
CA GLU A 63 23.77 -11.41 9.96
C GLU A 63 23.01 -12.10 8.84
N ASP A 64 22.86 -11.38 7.74
CA ASP A 64 23.03 -11.98 6.42
C ASP A 64 23.82 -10.97 5.60
N GLY A 65 25.03 -11.37 5.19
CA GLY A 65 25.84 -10.57 4.29
C GLY A 65 25.08 -10.39 2.98
N CYS A 66 25.01 -9.16 2.48
CA CYS A 66 24.34 -8.84 1.21
C CYS A 66 24.94 -9.55 -0.02
N GLY A 67 25.91 -10.46 0.14
CA GLY A 67 26.64 -11.10 -0.94
C GLY A 67 27.26 -10.05 -1.85
N ASP A 68 26.95 -10.14 -3.15
CA ASP A 68 27.39 -9.19 -4.16
C ASP A 68 26.50 -7.92 -4.25
N ARG A 69 25.51 -7.73 -3.38
CA ARG A 69 24.62 -6.57 -3.36
C ARG A 69 25.17 -5.44 -2.48
N PHE A 70 24.77 -4.20 -2.76
CA PHE A 70 25.12 -3.03 -1.95
C PHE A 70 24.25 -2.98 -0.68
N ARG A 71 24.85 -2.64 0.46
CA ARG A 71 24.17 -2.60 1.76
C ARG A 71 23.92 -1.15 2.18
N CYS A 72 22.66 -0.76 2.29
CA CYS A 72 22.25 0.51 2.88
C CYS A 72 22.56 0.54 4.38
N SER A 73 22.72 1.73 4.97
CA SER A 73 22.88 1.88 6.44
C SER A 73 21.70 1.33 7.24
N SER A 74 20.50 1.37 6.66
CA SER A 74 19.29 0.77 7.22
C SER A 74 19.35 -0.75 7.33
N GLY A 75 20.29 -1.40 6.63
CA GLY A 75 20.46 -2.85 6.55
C GLY A 75 19.89 -3.49 5.29
N GLN A 76 19.13 -2.75 4.47
CA GLN A 76 18.55 -3.25 3.23
C GLN A 76 19.62 -3.49 2.16
N CYS A 77 19.51 -4.60 1.42
CA CYS A 77 20.44 -4.93 0.33
C CYS A 77 19.82 -4.59 -1.03
N ILE A 78 20.46 -3.71 -1.80
CA ILE A 78 20.03 -3.30 -3.14
C ILE A 78 21.04 -3.71 -4.22
N SER A 79 20.62 -3.75 -5.49
CA SER A 79 21.54 -4.08 -6.58
C SER A 79 22.66 -3.04 -6.68
N ARG A 80 23.89 -3.48 -6.99
CA ARG A 80 25.00 -2.55 -7.25
C ARG A 80 24.76 -1.64 -8.45
N SER A 81 23.90 -2.05 -9.39
CA SER A 81 23.50 -1.23 -10.54
C SER A 81 22.72 0.04 -10.15
N LEU A 82 22.23 0.10 -8.92
CA LEU A 82 21.46 1.21 -8.37
C LEU A 82 22.32 2.21 -7.60
N VAL A 83 23.60 1.90 -7.39
CA VAL A 83 24.52 2.81 -6.67
C VAL A 83 24.96 3.93 -7.63
N CYS A 84 24.88 5.18 -7.17
CA CYS A 84 25.27 6.36 -7.95
C CYS A 84 24.48 6.57 -9.27
N ASN A 85 23.22 6.13 -9.30
CA ASN A 85 22.31 6.28 -10.44
C ASN A 85 21.48 7.58 -10.37
N GLY A 86 21.68 8.39 -9.32
CA GLY A 86 20.96 9.64 -9.08
C GLY A 86 19.58 9.49 -8.45
N ASP A 87 19.14 8.26 -8.14
CA ASP A 87 17.88 7.96 -7.45
C ASP A 87 18.15 7.61 -5.97
N GLN A 88 17.18 7.87 -5.09
CA GLN A 88 17.28 7.44 -3.68
C GLN A 88 16.74 6.02 -3.53
N ASP A 89 17.57 5.01 -3.80
CA ASP A 89 17.17 3.60 -3.72
C ASP A 89 17.30 3.05 -2.28
N CYS A 90 18.13 3.65 -1.42
CA CYS A 90 18.21 3.36 0.03
C CYS A 90 17.18 4.15 0.89
N GLU A 91 15.91 4.23 0.46
CA GLU A 91 14.76 4.89 1.12
C GLU A 91 15.11 6.13 1.98
N GLU A 92 15.18 5.97 3.31
CA GLU A 92 15.26 7.09 4.26
C GLU A 92 16.69 7.61 4.45
N ASP A 93 17.70 6.81 4.12
CA ASP A 93 19.10 7.13 4.40
C ASP A 93 19.88 7.61 3.16
N GLY A 94 19.51 7.19 1.95
CA GLY A 94 20.11 7.66 0.69
C GLY A 94 21.61 7.35 0.51
N THR A 95 22.15 6.39 1.27
CA THR A 95 23.59 6.07 1.31
C THR A 95 24.17 5.55 0.00
N ASP A 96 23.32 5.11 -0.93
CA ASP A 96 23.67 4.71 -2.28
C ASP A 96 24.17 5.87 -3.16
N GLU A 97 23.93 7.11 -2.73
CA GLU A 97 24.20 8.33 -3.49
C GLU A 97 25.27 9.25 -2.88
N ASP A 98 25.85 8.85 -1.73
CA ASP A 98 26.74 9.69 -0.91
C ASP A 98 28.20 9.70 -1.38
N GLN A 99 28.69 8.62 -2.00
CA GLN A 99 30.10 8.44 -2.39
C GLN A 99 30.27 8.24 -3.89
N CYS A 100 29.73 9.18 -4.67
CA CYS A 100 29.75 9.11 -6.14
C CYS A 100 30.76 10.10 -6.72
N GLU A 101 31.76 9.60 -7.44
CA GLU A 101 32.69 10.44 -8.22
C GLU A 101 31.99 11.04 -9.44
N GLU A 102 31.14 10.25 -10.11
CA GLU A 102 30.24 10.68 -11.18
C GLU A 102 28.85 10.09 -10.93
N LYS A 103 27.80 10.91 -11.04
CA LYS A 103 26.40 10.45 -10.93
C LYS A 103 25.85 10.16 -12.31
N MET A 104 25.44 8.93 -12.56
CA MET A 104 24.80 8.53 -13.81
C MET A 104 23.30 8.70 -13.70
N THR A 105 22.79 9.92 -13.88
CA THR A 105 21.35 10.21 -13.77
C THR A 105 20.54 9.38 -14.76
N VAL A 106 19.70 8.48 -14.25
CA VAL A 106 18.84 7.58 -15.06
C VAL A 106 17.67 8.31 -15.70
N CYS A 107 17.13 9.33 -15.03
CA CYS A 107 15.95 10.06 -15.46
C CYS A 107 16.09 11.55 -15.17
N ASP A 108 15.44 12.35 -16.00
CA ASP A 108 15.30 13.82 -15.89
C ASP A 108 14.06 14.23 -15.07
N ILE A 109 13.27 13.27 -14.57
CA ILE A 109 11.99 13.50 -13.90
C ILE A 109 11.90 12.66 -12.64
N ASP A 110 11.83 13.30 -11.48
CA ASP A 110 11.67 12.61 -10.18
C ASP A 110 10.24 12.68 -9.62
N LYS A 111 9.32 13.32 -10.36
CA LYS A 111 7.94 13.52 -9.93
C LYS A 111 7.13 12.22 -10.08
N THR A 112 6.76 11.58 -8.97
CA THR A 112 5.84 10.43 -8.98
C THR A 112 4.38 10.87 -9.15
N PRO A 113 3.48 10.00 -9.66
CA PRO A 113 2.06 10.31 -9.71
C PRO A 113 1.51 10.73 -8.34
N PRO A 114 0.57 11.69 -8.26
CA PRO A 114 0.05 12.16 -6.99
C PRO A 114 -0.60 11.04 -6.19
N ASN A 115 -0.28 10.94 -4.90
CA ASN A 115 -0.79 9.92 -3.99
C ASN A 115 -0.45 8.47 -4.40
N SER A 116 0.55 8.25 -5.26
CA SER A 116 1.00 6.89 -5.62
C SER A 116 1.50 6.11 -4.41
N GLU A 117 1.93 6.78 -3.34
CA GLU A 117 2.33 6.15 -2.08
C GLU A 117 1.18 5.42 -1.37
N LEU A 118 -0.08 5.79 -1.65
CA LEU A 118 -1.24 5.08 -1.11
C LEU A 118 -1.36 3.66 -1.68
N THR A 119 -0.87 3.42 -2.91
CA THR A 119 -0.92 2.10 -3.53
C THR A 119 0.00 1.09 -2.84
N GLY A 120 0.99 1.58 -2.08
CA GLY A 120 1.92 0.75 -1.32
C GLY A 120 1.58 0.57 0.15
N LYS A 121 0.44 1.10 0.62
CA LYS A 121 -0.03 0.87 1.99
C LYS A 121 -0.65 -0.52 2.13
N GLY A 122 -0.47 -1.12 3.30
CA GLY A 122 -1.20 -2.31 3.69
C GLY A 122 -2.68 -2.00 3.96
N PHE A 123 -3.51 -3.03 3.95
CA PHE A 123 -4.94 -2.95 4.13
C PHE A 123 -5.41 -4.00 5.13
N ASP A 124 -6.14 -3.56 6.15
CA ASP A 124 -6.76 -4.47 7.12
C ASP A 124 -8.18 -4.80 6.67
N ALA A 125 -8.39 -5.96 6.05
CA ALA A 125 -9.69 -6.35 5.52
C ALA A 125 -10.80 -6.50 6.57
N VAL A 126 -10.48 -6.56 7.87
CA VAL A 126 -11.49 -6.67 8.94
C VAL A 126 -12.02 -5.30 9.33
N THR A 127 -11.14 -4.31 9.45
CA THR A 127 -11.51 -2.91 9.79
C THR A 127 -11.79 -2.07 8.55
N GLY A 128 -11.22 -2.46 7.42
CA GLY A 128 -11.16 -1.77 6.13
C GLY A 128 -10.39 -0.47 6.16
N GLU A 129 -9.46 -0.36 7.11
CA GLU A 129 -8.58 0.79 7.21
C GLU A 129 -7.26 0.49 6.51
N SER A 130 -6.70 1.49 5.85
CA SER A 130 -5.31 1.46 5.39
C SER A 130 -4.36 1.46 6.59
N ARG A 131 -3.31 0.66 6.51
CA ARG A 131 -2.30 0.46 7.56
C ARG A 131 -0.94 1.01 7.11
N GLY A 132 0.14 0.62 7.78
CA GLY A 132 1.51 1.03 7.46
C GLY A 132 1.91 0.75 6.00
N ARG A 133 2.97 1.41 5.55
CA ARG A 133 3.58 1.17 4.22
C ARG A 133 4.14 -0.26 4.18
N VAL A 134 3.77 -1.02 3.16
CA VAL A 134 4.23 -2.41 2.93
C VAL A 134 5.12 -2.47 1.69
N ILE A 135 4.74 -1.75 0.64
CA ILE A 135 5.46 -1.70 -0.64
C ILE A 135 6.17 -0.36 -0.77
N HIS A 136 7.44 -0.39 -1.16
CA HIS A 136 8.20 0.78 -1.51
C HIS A 136 7.76 1.27 -2.90
N THR A 137 7.13 2.45 -2.93
CA THR A 137 6.53 3.05 -4.13
C THR A 137 7.39 4.16 -4.75
N LYS A 138 8.58 4.43 -4.20
CA LYS A 138 9.54 5.42 -4.70
C LYS A 138 10.84 4.80 -5.23
N ASN A 139 11.01 3.49 -5.16
CA ASN A 139 12.08 2.80 -5.87
C ASN A 139 11.73 2.69 -7.37
N PHE A 140 12.64 3.12 -8.22
CA PHE A 140 12.47 3.11 -9.67
C PHE A 140 13.18 1.95 -10.36
N GLY A 141 13.97 1.15 -9.62
CA GLY A 141 14.67 -0.02 -10.13
C GLY A 141 15.67 0.31 -11.24
N GLY A 142 16.22 1.53 -11.24
CA GLY A 142 17.11 2.01 -12.30
C GLY A 142 16.41 2.22 -13.65
N GLN A 143 15.09 2.38 -13.66
CA GLN A 143 14.29 2.62 -14.86
C GLN A 143 13.63 4.01 -14.86
N CYS A 144 13.56 4.64 -16.03
CA CYS A 144 12.89 5.93 -16.25
C CYS A 144 11.56 5.71 -16.99
N ARG A 145 10.58 5.10 -16.32
CA ARG A 145 9.25 4.79 -16.90
C ARG A 145 8.33 6.01 -16.79
N LYS A 146 8.22 6.79 -17.85
CA LYS A 146 7.37 8.00 -17.87
C LYS A 146 5.91 7.67 -18.21
N VAL A 147 4.99 8.28 -17.47
CA VAL A 147 3.56 8.34 -17.80
C VAL A 147 3.10 9.78 -17.87
N PHE A 148 2.02 9.98 -18.60
CA PHE A 148 1.51 11.30 -18.90
C PHE A 148 0.24 11.59 -18.11
N SER A 149 0.13 12.81 -17.59
CA SER A 149 -1.08 13.29 -16.93
C SER A 149 -2.27 13.22 -17.89
N GLY A 150 -3.47 12.93 -17.37
CA GLY A 150 -4.68 12.82 -18.19
C GLY A 150 -5.03 14.10 -18.95
N ASP A 151 -4.54 15.26 -18.51
CA ASP A 151 -4.82 16.58 -19.09
C ASP A 151 -3.80 17.06 -20.13
N GLY A 152 -2.70 16.32 -20.37
CA GLY A 152 -1.75 16.75 -21.39
C GLY A 152 -0.47 17.42 -20.90
N ARG A 153 -0.41 17.81 -19.63
CA ARG A 153 0.45 18.95 -19.25
C ARG A 153 1.74 18.57 -18.56
N GLU A 154 1.75 17.42 -17.88
CA GLU A 154 2.85 17.00 -17.03
C GLU A 154 3.19 15.54 -17.25
N TYR A 155 4.47 15.23 -17.06
CA TYR A 155 4.99 13.86 -17.02
C TYR A 155 5.27 13.45 -15.58
N TYR A 156 5.00 12.19 -15.30
CA TYR A 156 5.27 11.54 -14.03
C TYR A 156 6.13 10.30 -14.25
N ARG A 157 6.94 9.94 -13.26
CA ARG A 157 7.77 8.73 -13.28
C ARG A 157 7.12 7.62 -12.45
N LEU A 158 6.94 6.45 -13.06
CA LEU A 158 6.45 5.26 -12.37
C LEU A 158 7.59 4.55 -11.65
N SER A 159 7.32 4.12 -10.42
CA SER A 159 8.17 3.20 -9.69
C SER A 159 8.14 1.78 -10.26
N GLU A 160 9.14 0.99 -9.88
CA GLU A 160 9.26 -0.43 -10.23
C GLU A 160 8.05 -1.24 -9.75
N SER A 161 7.56 -0.89 -8.55
CA SER A 161 6.41 -1.51 -7.91
C SER A 161 5.08 -1.19 -8.60
N VAL A 162 4.98 -0.12 -9.40
CA VAL A 162 3.74 0.29 -10.10
C VAL A 162 3.84 -0.11 -11.57
N LEU A 163 3.12 -1.15 -11.96
CA LEU A 163 3.10 -1.65 -13.34
C LEU A 163 2.36 -0.69 -14.28
N ALA A 164 1.23 -0.14 -13.87
CA ALA A 164 0.48 0.80 -14.69
C ALA A 164 -0.21 1.86 -13.83
N TYR A 165 -0.27 3.08 -14.35
CA TYR A 165 -1.01 4.19 -13.75
C TYR A 165 -1.72 4.96 -14.86
N ASN A 166 -3.04 4.93 -14.85
CA ASN A 166 -3.87 5.55 -15.87
C ASN A 166 -4.69 6.70 -15.25
N PHE A 167 -4.53 7.91 -15.80
CA PHE A 167 -5.29 9.08 -15.36
C PHE A 167 -6.64 9.13 -16.07
N GLN A 168 -7.72 9.29 -15.30
CA GLN A 168 -9.06 9.44 -15.87
C GLN A 168 -9.26 10.87 -16.39
N VAL A 169 -9.48 11.00 -17.70
CA VAL A 169 -9.67 12.30 -18.38
C VAL A 169 -11.10 12.83 -18.21
N LYS A 170 -12.07 11.94 -17.96
CA LYS A 170 -13.48 12.27 -17.76
C LYS A 170 -13.93 11.79 -16.39
N ILE A 171 -14.01 12.73 -15.45
CA ILE A 171 -14.62 12.47 -14.15
C ILE A 171 -16.14 12.49 -14.35
N GLN A 172 -16.77 11.33 -14.26
CA GLN A 172 -18.22 11.24 -14.14
C GLN A 172 -18.59 11.54 -12.68
N ASN A 173 -19.36 12.60 -12.48
CA ASN A 173 -19.80 13.06 -11.17
C ASN A 173 -21.30 12.77 -11.05
N ASP A 174 -21.60 11.48 -10.89
CA ASP A 174 -22.96 10.98 -10.87
C ASP A 174 -23.38 10.68 -9.43
N PHE A 175 -24.30 11.50 -8.92
CA PHE A 175 -24.90 11.26 -7.62
C PHE A 175 -25.93 10.14 -7.74
N SER A 176 -25.70 9.08 -7.00
CA SER A 176 -26.66 8.01 -6.77
C SER A 176 -27.51 8.30 -5.54
N TYR A 177 -28.80 7.97 -5.62
CA TYR A 177 -29.78 8.19 -4.55
C TYR A 177 -30.49 6.87 -4.25
N GLU A 178 -30.28 6.34 -3.05
CA GLU A 178 -30.95 5.12 -2.57
C GLU A 178 -31.82 5.42 -1.35
N PHE A 179 -33.06 4.91 -1.33
CA PHE A 179 -34.00 5.10 -0.24
C PHE A 179 -34.20 3.80 0.54
N PHE A 180 -34.19 3.89 1.87
CA PHE A 180 -34.37 2.76 2.78
C PHE A 180 -35.43 3.05 3.83
N ASN A 181 -36.21 2.02 4.17
CA ASN A 181 -37.25 2.14 5.18
C ASN A 181 -36.72 2.15 6.62
N SER A 182 -35.48 1.70 6.84
CA SER A 182 -34.83 1.65 8.15
C SER A 182 -33.32 1.42 8.02
N SER A 183 -32.57 1.74 9.07
CA SER A 183 -31.11 1.49 9.12
C SER A 183 -30.80 0.00 8.95
N TRP A 184 -31.71 -0.87 9.39
CA TRP A 184 -31.61 -2.32 9.18
C TRP A 184 -31.75 -2.72 7.71
N SER A 185 -32.69 -2.09 6.98
CA SER A 185 -32.85 -2.33 5.54
C SER A 185 -31.61 -1.91 4.76
N TYR A 186 -30.99 -0.79 5.16
CA TYR A 186 -29.72 -0.32 4.60
C TYR A 186 -28.58 -1.32 4.89
N MET A 187 -28.40 -1.73 6.15
CA MET A 187 -27.36 -2.69 6.55
C MET A 187 -27.50 -4.04 5.83
N LYS A 188 -28.72 -4.57 5.71
CA LYS A 188 -28.98 -5.81 4.98
C LYS A 188 -28.68 -5.68 3.48
N HIS A 189 -28.91 -4.50 2.90
CA HIS A 189 -28.60 -4.22 1.51
C HIS A 189 -27.09 -4.15 1.25
N THR A 190 -26.35 -3.46 2.12
CA THR A 190 -24.87 -3.39 2.03
C THR A 190 -24.22 -4.74 2.24
N GLU A 191 -24.69 -5.56 3.20
CA GLU A 191 -24.22 -6.94 3.39
C GLU A 191 -24.44 -7.82 2.15
N ARG A 192 -25.54 -7.63 1.41
CA ARG A 192 -25.83 -8.38 0.19
C ARG A 192 -24.93 -7.97 -0.98
N LYS A 193 -24.76 -6.67 -1.23
CA LYS A 193 -23.83 -6.17 -2.27
C LYS A 193 -22.39 -6.67 -2.04
N LYS A 194 -21.96 -6.78 -0.78
CA LYS A 194 -20.62 -7.29 -0.44
C LYS A 194 -20.45 -8.81 -0.61
N LYS A 195 -21.53 -9.58 -0.71
CA LYS A 195 -21.47 -11.03 -1.00
C LYS A 195 -21.43 -11.34 -2.50
N SER A 196 -21.83 -10.41 -3.37
CA SER A 196 -21.86 -10.64 -4.82
C SER A 196 -20.52 -10.35 -5.51
N ASN A 197 -19.66 -9.51 -4.94
CA ASN A 197 -18.27 -9.38 -5.39
C ASN A 197 -17.42 -10.45 -4.69
N SER A 198 -16.72 -11.26 -5.49
CA SER A 198 -16.04 -12.47 -5.05
C SER A 198 -15.09 -12.25 -3.87
N GLY A 199 -15.27 -13.04 -2.80
CA GLY A 199 -14.20 -13.49 -1.91
C GLY A 199 -13.59 -12.44 -0.98
N HIS A 200 -14.37 -11.97 0.00
CA HIS A 200 -14.00 -11.67 1.40
C HIS A 200 -14.95 -10.59 1.95
N SER A 201 -15.73 -10.97 2.96
CA SER A 201 -16.80 -10.15 3.54
C SER A 201 -16.22 -9.01 4.39
N TYR A 202 -16.15 -7.80 3.83
CA TYR A 202 -15.80 -6.60 4.59
C TYR A 202 -17.04 -6.01 5.29
N SER A 203 -17.01 -5.74 6.60
CA SER A 203 -18.11 -5.03 7.30
C SER A 203 -17.60 -3.65 7.70
N GLU A 204 -18.15 -2.59 7.07
CA GLU A 204 -17.96 -1.21 7.53
C GLU A 204 -18.73 -1.09 8.86
N LYS A 205 -18.05 -1.32 9.98
CA LYS A 205 -18.64 -1.16 11.31
C LYS A 205 -18.51 0.29 11.77
N LYS A 206 -19.24 1.19 11.13
CA LYS A 206 -19.49 2.55 11.65
C LYS A 206 -20.95 2.97 11.53
N ASN A 207 -21.87 2.06 11.86
CA ASN A 207 -23.23 2.47 12.17
C ASN A 207 -23.54 2.11 13.62
N GLU A 208 -23.36 3.09 14.51
CA GLU A 208 -23.92 3.04 15.85
C GLU A 208 -25.41 2.74 15.73
N GLN A 209 -25.83 1.70 16.44
CA GLN A 209 -27.18 1.18 16.46
C GLN A 209 -28.09 2.19 17.16
N GLN A 210 -28.51 3.24 16.46
CA GLN A 210 -29.51 4.18 16.97
C GLN A 210 -30.88 3.48 16.96
N SER A 211 -31.16 2.83 18.09
CA SER A 211 -32.44 2.22 18.46
C SER A 211 -33.50 3.30 18.75
N HIS A 212 -33.87 4.14 17.77
CA HIS A 212 -35.01 5.05 17.94
C HIS A 212 -35.80 5.28 16.65
N LYS A 213 -37.01 4.69 16.62
CA LYS A 213 -38.17 4.91 15.73
C LYS A 213 -37.89 4.79 14.22
N SER A 214 -38.87 4.31 13.45
CA SER A 214 -38.78 4.08 12.00
C SER A 214 -38.51 5.39 11.25
N ARG A 215 -37.24 5.76 11.12
CA ARG A 215 -36.77 6.84 10.27
C ARG A 215 -36.43 6.24 8.91
N GLN A 216 -37.01 6.82 7.87
CA GLN A 216 -36.57 6.51 6.53
C GLN A 216 -35.20 7.14 6.28
N LEU A 217 -34.38 6.48 5.48
CA LEU A 217 -33.04 6.91 5.15
C LEU A 217 -32.95 7.19 3.67
N MET A 218 -32.21 8.24 3.34
CA MET A 218 -31.79 8.52 1.98
C MET A 218 -30.26 8.52 1.99
N VAL A 219 -29.67 7.67 1.16
CA VAL A 219 -28.23 7.58 0.96
C VAL A 219 -27.93 8.28 -0.35
N VAL A 220 -27.11 9.32 -0.27
CA VAL A 220 -26.59 10.04 -1.43
C VAL A 220 -25.13 9.68 -1.55
N GLU A 221 -24.74 9.09 -2.66
CA GLU A 221 -23.37 8.61 -2.88
C GLU A 221 -22.86 9.06 -4.23
N ASN A 222 -21.63 9.54 -4.25
CA ASN A 222 -20.92 9.97 -5.44
C ASN A 222 -19.45 9.54 -5.31
N THR A 223 -18.98 8.79 -6.29
CA THR A 223 -17.61 8.28 -6.36
C THR A 223 -16.91 8.92 -7.54
N VAL A 224 -15.79 9.58 -7.27
CA VAL A 224 -14.96 10.22 -8.29
C VAL A 224 -13.69 9.41 -8.43
N GLU A 225 -13.50 8.76 -9.57
CA GLU A 225 -12.24 8.09 -9.92
C GLU A 225 -11.33 9.06 -10.68
N VAL A 226 -10.14 9.33 -10.14
CA VAL A 226 -9.15 10.22 -10.78
C VAL A 226 -8.04 9.45 -11.48
N ALA A 227 -7.71 8.26 -10.97
CA ALA A 227 -6.71 7.41 -11.57
C ALA A 227 -7.00 5.94 -11.27
N GLN A 228 -6.45 5.05 -12.10
CA GLN A 228 -6.45 3.61 -11.88
C GLN A 228 -5.01 3.12 -11.88
N PHE A 229 -4.70 2.20 -10.98
CA PHE A 229 -3.35 1.66 -10.85
C PHE A 229 -3.36 0.14 -10.82
N ILE A 230 -2.23 -0.42 -11.22
CA ILE A 230 -1.90 -1.84 -11.13
C ILE A 230 -0.47 -1.90 -10.59
N ASN A 231 -0.30 -2.54 -9.43
CA ASN A 231 1.01 -2.86 -8.88
C ASN A 231 1.59 -4.09 -9.57
N ASN A 232 2.91 -4.23 -9.52
CA ASN A 232 3.63 -5.33 -10.15
C ASN A 232 3.41 -6.65 -9.37
N ASN A 233 3.78 -7.77 -9.98
CA ASN A 233 3.74 -9.08 -9.34
C ASN A 233 4.62 -9.07 -8.06
N PRO A 234 4.21 -9.71 -6.95
CA PRO A 234 4.99 -9.85 -5.71
C PRO A 234 6.49 -10.07 -5.84
N GLU A 235 6.97 -10.76 -6.88
CA GLU A 235 8.40 -10.98 -7.11
C GLU A 235 9.20 -9.70 -7.42
N PHE A 236 8.53 -8.67 -7.95
CA PHE A 236 9.11 -7.36 -8.29
C PHE A 236 8.68 -6.26 -7.31
N LEU A 237 7.98 -6.61 -6.22
CA LEU A 237 7.60 -5.66 -5.20
C LEU A 237 8.75 -5.47 -4.24
N THR A 238 9.30 -4.26 -4.24
CA THR A 238 10.28 -3.87 -3.22
C THR A 238 9.56 -3.57 -1.92
N LEU A 239 10.01 -4.20 -0.83
CA LEU A 239 9.41 -4.02 0.49
C LEU A 239 9.80 -2.66 1.05
N ALA A 240 8.83 -2.01 1.69
CA ALA A 240 9.08 -0.78 2.43
C ALA A 240 9.99 -1.07 3.63
N GLU A 241 10.97 -0.20 3.90
CA GLU A 241 11.94 -0.39 4.98
C GLU A 241 11.30 -0.67 6.36
N PRO A 242 10.26 0.06 6.82
CA PRO A 242 9.61 -0.22 8.11
C PRO A 242 8.99 -1.62 8.17
N PHE A 243 8.43 -2.09 7.06
CA PHE A 243 7.82 -3.42 6.96
C PHE A 243 8.89 -4.51 6.99
N TRP A 244 9.96 -4.35 6.20
CA TRP A 244 11.07 -5.30 6.15
C TRP A 244 11.78 -5.41 7.51
N LYS A 245 12.03 -4.28 8.19
CA LYS A 245 12.65 -4.28 9.53
C LYS A 245 11.82 -5.04 10.55
N GLU A 246 10.51 -4.79 10.63
CA GLU A 246 9.65 -5.53 11.57
C GLU A 246 9.51 -7.01 11.16
N LEU A 247 9.49 -7.32 9.86
CA LEU A 247 9.41 -8.69 9.36
C LEU A 247 10.67 -9.51 9.67
N ALA A 248 11.85 -8.93 9.47
CA ALA A 248 13.13 -9.56 9.78
C ALA A 248 13.33 -9.78 11.30
N ASN A 249 12.69 -8.94 12.13
CA ASN A 249 12.72 -9.07 13.58
C ASN A 249 11.72 -10.08 14.14
N LEU A 250 10.85 -10.68 13.31
CA LEU A 250 9.93 -11.70 13.79
C LEU A 250 10.67 -12.97 14.23
N PRO A 251 10.27 -13.61 15.33
CA PRO A 251 10.90 -14.83 15.79
C PRO A 251 10.68 -15.96 14.78
N VAL A 252 11.72 -16.78 14.57
CA VAL A 252 11.67 -17.95 13.68
C VAL A 252 10.68 -19.00 14.18
N PHE A 253 10.50 -19.10 15.50
CA PHE A 253 9.44 -19.91 16.09
C PHE A 253 8.13 -19.10 16.14
N TYR A 254 7.01 -19.79 15.94
CA TYR A 254 5.71 -19.14 15.93
C TYR A 254 5.38 -18.52 17.28
N GLU A 255 5.40 -17.18 17.35
CA GLU A 255 4.98 -16.42 18.53
C GLU A 255 3.81 -15.50 18.21
N TYR A 256 2.60 -15.91 18.59
CA TYR A 256 1.36 -15.21 18.23
C TYR A 256 1.37 -13.70 18.50
N ASN A 257 1.96 -13.24 19.62
CA ASN A 257 1.92 -11.83 20.01
C ASN A 257 2.72 -10.92 19.06
N ALA A 258 3.92 -11.35 18.67
CA ALA A 258 4.76 -10.65 17.71
C ALA A 258 4.09 -10.58 16.34
N TYR A 259 3.58 -11.72 15.85
CA TYR A 259 2.87 -11.80 14.57
C TYR A 259 1.56 -11.00 14.57
N ARG A 260 0.79 -11.02 15.67
CA ARG A 260 -0.46 -10.28 15.76
C ARG A 260 -0.22 -8.77 15.74
N ARG A 261 0.82 -8.29 16.44
CA ARG A 261 1.20 -6.87 16.42
C ARG A 261 1.63 -6.44 15.01
N PHE A 262 2.43 -7.26 14.33
CA PHE A 262 2.81 -7.03 12.94
C PHE A 262 1.58 -6.86 12.02
N ILE A 263 0.59 -7.76 12.15
CA ILE A 263 -0.68 -7.68 11.40
C ILE A 263 -1.49 -6.43 11.78
N GLU A 264 -1.47 -5.98 13.03
CA GLU A 264 -2.15 -4.74 13.44
C GLU A 264 -1.47 -3.48 12.88
N ASN A 265 -0.14 -3.49 12.75
CA ASN A 265 0.64 -2.39 12.20
C ASN A 265 0.50 -2.27 10.68
N PHE A 266 0.56 -3.38 9.95
CA PHE A 266 0.64 -3.41 8.49
C PHE A 266 -0.60 -3.97 7.79
N GLY A 267 -1.55 -4.53 8.52
CA GLY A 267 -2.78 -5.09 7.96
C GLY A 267 -2.66 -6.54 7.55
N THR A 268 -3.64 -6.98 6.75
CA THR A 268 -3.79 -8.39 6.33
C THR A 268 -3.59 -8.59 4.84
N HIS A 269 -3.76 -7.53 4.04
CA HIS A 269 -3.69 -7.54 2.58
C HIS A 269 -2.85 -6.36 2.10
N PHE A 270 -2.42 -6.40 0.83
CA PHE A 270 -1.86 -5.25 0.12
C PHE A 270 -2.68 -5.01 -1.15
N LEU A 271 -2.54 -3.83 -1.74
CA LEU A 271 -3.29 -3.47 -2.95
C LEU A 271 -2.56 -4.01 -4.19
N HIS A 272 -3.22 -4.88 -4.96
CA HIS A 272 -2.71 -5.32 -6.26
C HIS A 272 -3.14 -4.38 -7.38
N SER A 273 -4.40 -3.96 -7.40
CA SER A 273 -4.94 -3.01 -8.36
C SER A 273 -6.15 -2.29 -7.76
N GLY A 274 -6.46 -1.12 -8.29
CA GLY A 274 -7.61 -0.34 -7.83
C GLY A 274 -7.74 1.02 -8.51
N SER A 275 -8.73 1.79 -8.07
CA SER A 275 -8.90 3.19 -8.42
C SER A 275 -8.51 4.10 -7.25
N LEU A 276 -7.89 5.23 -7.57
CA LEU A 276 -7.65 6.34 -6.68
C LEU A 276 -8.66 7.43 -7.01
N GLY A 277 -9.12 8.14 -5.98
CA GLY A 277 -10.29 8.98 -6.12
C GLY A 277 -10.75 9.60 -4.82
N GLY A 278 -12.03 9.95 -4.80
CA GLY A 278 -12.75 10.33 -3.60
C GLY A 278 -14.15 9.75 -3.59
N GLN A 279 -14.69 9.57 -2.40
CA GLN A 279 -16.06 9.14 -2.19
C GLN A 279 -16.76 10.18 -1.32
N TYR A 280 -17.88 10.68 -1.80
CA TYR A 280 -18.79 11.52 -1.04
C TYR A 280 -20.06 10.72 -0.78
N LYS A 281 -20.34 10.44 0.49
CA LYS A 281 -21.50 9.65 0.90
C LYS A 281 -22.19 10.33 2.07
N VAL A 282 -23.47 10.66 1.94
CA VAL A 282 -24.23 11.25 3.05
C VAL A 282 -25.45 10.40 3.34
N ILE A 283 -25.63 10.06 4.62
CA ILE A 283 -26.80 9.33 5.10
C ILE A 283 -27.74 10.34 5.76
N PHE A 284 -28.87 10.62 5.12
CA PHE A 284 -29.92 11.46 5.68
C PHE A 284 -30.95 10.63 6.44
N TYR A 285 -31.10 10.90 7.73
CA TYR A 285 -32.14 10.33 8.59
C TYR A 285 -33.34 11.27 8.61
N MET A 286 -34.50 10.77 8.17
CA MET A 286 -35.70 11.59 8.00
C MET A 286 -36.81 11.15 8.94
N ASP A 287 -37.47 12.15 9.54
CA ASP A 287 -38.70 11.96 10.33
C ASP A 287 -39.93 12.13 9.40
N THR A 288 -40.57 11.01 9.04
CA THR A 288 -41.63 10.99 8.03
C THR A 288 -42.82 11.86 8.38
N ASP A 289 -43.14 12.01 9.67
CA ASP A 289 -44.30 12.77 10.11
C ASP A 289 -44.02 14.28 10.01
N LYS A 290 -42.79 14.69 10.34
CA LYS A 290 -42.35 16.09 10.17
C LYS A 290 -42.18 16.48 8.71
N MET A 291 -41.74 15.56 7.85
CA MET A 291 -41.63 15.80 6.40
C MET A 291 -43.00 15.98 5.75
N LYS A 292 -44.00 15.19 6.18
CA LYS A 292 -45.39 15.37 5.75
C LYS A 292 -45.97 16.71 6.20
N ALA A 293 -45.66 17.16 7.42
CA ALA A 293 -46.07 18.48 7.91
C ALA A 293 -45.49 19.64 7.07
N GLU A 294 -44.34 19.42 6.41
CA GLU A 294 -43.73 20.36 5.47
C GLU A 294 -44.28 20.27 4.03
N GLY A 295 -45.29 19.43 3.79
CA GLY A 295 -45.90 19.24 2.48
C GLY A 295 -45.05 18.42 1.51
N MET A 296 -44.11 17.61 2.02
CA MET A 296 -43.20 16.79 1.21
C MET A 296 -43.49 15.30 1.39
N SER A 297 -43.79 14.61 0.29
CA SER A 297 -43.92 13.15 0.28
C SER A 297 -42.64 12.47 -0.20
N ILE A 298 -42.47 11.20 0.18
CA ILE A 298 -41.32 10.37 -0.27
C ILE A 298 -41.31 10.23 -1.79
N THR A 299 -42.49 10.13 -2.41
CA THR A 299 -42.63 10.08 -3.86
C THR A 299 -42.19 11.39 -4.52
N ASP A 300 -42.48 12.54 -3.89
CA ASP A 300 -41.97 13.84 -4.37
C ASP A 300 -40.44 13.87 -4.27
N MET A 301 -39.85 13.34 -3.19
CA MET A 301 -38.39 13.25 -3.05
C MET A 301 -37.76 12.36 -4.11
N TYR A 302 -38.32 11.16 -4.33
CA TYR A 302 -37.85 10.24 -5.36
C TYR A 302 -37.96 10.85 -6.77
N GLN A 303 -39.04 11.60 -7.05
CA GLN A 303 -39.17 12.32 -8.32
C GLN A 303 -38.11 13.43 -8.47
N CYS A 304 -37.76 14.12 -7.39
CA CYS A 304 -36.73 15.16 -7.43
C CYS A 304 -35.32 14.57 -7.64
N THR A 305 -35.02 13.40 -7.08
CA THR A 305 -33.71 12.75 -7.20
C THR A 305 -33.51 12.01 -8.53
N THR A 306 -34.60 11.53 -9.16
CA THR A 306 -34.55 10.82 -10.46
C THR A 306 -34.60 11.75 -11.68
N SER A 307 -34.87 13.04 -11.49
CA SER A 307 -35.02 14.02 -12.57
C SER A 307 -33.70 14.61 -13.09
N GLY A 308 -32.55 13.97 -12.84
CA GLY A 308 -31.23 14.54 -13.07
C GLY A 308 -30.35 13.79 -14.08
N TRP A 309 -30.77 13.62 -15.34
CA TRP A 309 -29.85 13.64 -16.50
C TRP A 309 -30.63 13.72 -17.83
N ASN A 310 -30.70 14.92 -18.41
CA ASN A 310 -30.78 15.12 -19.85
C ASN A 310 -30.10 16.46 -20.13
N LEU A 311 -28.84 16.38 -20.59
CA LEU A 311 -28.17 17.52 -21.20
C LEU A 311 -28.99 17.98 -22.41
N PHE A 312 -29.08 19.30 -22.57
CA PHE A 312 -29.87 20.05 -23.56
C PHE A 312 -31.35 20.25 -23.17
N ILE A 313 -31.63 21.47 -22.70
CA ILE A 313 -32.91 22.12 -22.35
C ILE A 313 -33.14 22.28 -20.84
N VAL A 314 -32.86 23.51 -20.37
CA VAL A 314 -33.22 24.06 -19.06
C VAL A 314 -34.73 23.90 -18.83
N LYS A 315 -35.16 22.87 -18.09
CA LYS A 315 -36.52 22.82 -17.53
C LYS A 315 -36.51 23.38 -16.11
N LYS A 316 -37.37 24.37 -15.87
CA LYS A 316 -37.61 25.00 -14.56
C LYS A 316 -37.70 23.94 -13.46
N LYS A 317 -36.82 24.00 -12.45
CA LYS A 317 -36.92 23.19 -11.22
C LYS A 317 -38.33 23.35 -10.64
N LYS A 318 -39.05 22.23 -10.41
CA LYS A 318 -40.32 22.25 -9.66
C LYS A 318 -40.05 22.87 -8.28
N THR A 319 -40.89 23.79 -7.81
CA THR A 319 -40.78 24.46 -6.50
C THR A 319 -40.64 23.50 -5.31
N LYS A 320 -41.18 22.28 -5.41
CA LYS A 320 -40.99 21.21 -4.41
C LYS A 320 -39.54 20.71 -4.34
N CYS A 321 -38.82 20.64 -5.46
CA CYS A 321 -37.45 20.17 -5.51
C CYS A 321 -36.45 21.22 -5.04
N SER A 322 -36.71 22.52 -5.28
CA SER A 322 -35.90 23.58 -4.67
C SER A 322 -36.02 23.61 -3.15
N LYS A 323 -37.23 23.35 -2.62
CA LYS A 323 -37.46 23.21 -1.17
C LYS A 323 -36.71 22.00 -0.58
N LEU A 324 -36.59 20.90 -1.34
CA LEU A 324 -35.80 19.74 -0.93
C LEU A 324 -34.29 20.05 -0.92
N ASP A 325 -33.78 20.70 -1.96
CA ASP A 325 -32.36 21.10 -2.03
C ASP A 325 -31.96 22.00 -0.84
N GLU A 326 -32.79 22.98 -0.50
CA GLU A 326 -32.58 23.87 0.66
C GLU A 326 -32.60 23.12 1.99
N LEU A 327 -33.52 22.15 2.15
CA LEU A 327 -33.58 21.28 3.34
C LEU A 327 -32.35 20.37 3.45
N LEU A 328 -31.83 19.85 2.34
CA LEU A 328 -30.62 19.01 2.34
C LEU A 328 -29.37 19.84 2.64
N GLN A 329 -29.26 21.04 2.08
CA GLN A 329 -28.14 21.95 2.36
C GLN A 329 -28.11 22.38 3.83
N THR A 330 -29.27 22.64 4.44
CA THR A 330 -29.35 23.06 5.85
C THR A 330 -29.25 21.91 6.85
N SER A 331 -29.43 20.66 6.42
CA SER A 331 -29.39 19.47 7.28
C SER A 331 -28.16 18.58 7.09
N SER A 332 -27.37 18.81 6.03
CA SER A 332 -26.06 18.20 5.87
C SER A 332 -25.16 18.71 7.00
N GLY A 333 -24.87 17.85 7.98
CA GLY A 333 -24.02 18.14 9.13
C GLY A 333 -24.63 18.95 10.29
N SER A 334 -25.85 19.49 10.18
CA SER A 334 -26.55 20.10 11.32
C SER A 334 -27.56 19.15 11.97
N SER A 335 -27.73 19.25 13.30
CA SER A 335 -28.76 18.50 14.05
C SER A 335 -30.16 19.11 13.87
N SER A 336 -30.64 19.23 12.63
CA SER A 336 -32.01 19.63 12.39
C SER A 336 -32.96 18.57 12.96
N ASN A 337 -34.01 19.02 13.64
CA ASN A 337 -35.03 18.13 14.22
C ASN A 337 -35.88 17.40 13.16
N LYS A 338 -35.70 17.72 11.86
CA LYS A 338 -36.50 17.22 10.72
C LYS A 338 -35.71 16.21 9.88
N ILE A 339 -34.49 16.57 9.48
CA ILE A 339 -33.55 15.74 8.73
C ILE A 339 -32.18 15.87 9.40
N ARG A 340 -31.49 14.76 9.60
CA ARG A 340 -30.09 14.75 10.07
C ARG A 340 -29.24 14.11 8.99
N GLY A 341 -28.29 14.83 8.41
CA GLY A 341 -27.29 14.28 7.49
C GLY A 341 -26.03 13.87 8.25
N ASP A 342 -25.57 12.64 8.02
CA ASP A 342 -24.28 12.14 8.49
C ASP A 342 -23.33 11.97 7.29
N PRO A 343 -22.43 12.94 7.02
CA PRO A 343 -21.54 12.90 5.88
C PRO A 343 -20.31 12.04 6.16
N TYR A 344 -20.03 11.14 5.22
CA TYR A 344 -18.82 10.35 5.08
C TYR A 344 -18.09 10.79 3.81
N ILE A 345 -16.89 11.33 3.97
CA ILE A 345 -16.12 11.87 2.84
C ILE A 345 -14.73 11.26 2.89
N GLU A 346 -14.34 10.61 1.81
CA GLU A 346 -12.99 10.10 1.58
C GLU A 346 -12.34 10.84 0.42
N GLY A 347 -11.07 11.21 0.58
CA GLY A 347 -10.32 11.96 -0.42
C GLY A 347 -10.61 13.46 -0.44
N GLY A 348 -9.77 14.21 -1.16
CA GLY A 348 -9.77 15.68 -1.17
C GLY A 348 -8.88 16.30 -0.09
N SER A 349 -8.67 17.61 -0.17
CA SER A 349 -7.89 18.31 0.86
C SER A 349 -8.69 18.38 2.18
N PRO A 350 -8.04 18.25 3.35
CA PRO A 350 -8.73 18.36 4.64
C PRO A 350 -9.58 19.63 4.76
N SER A 351 -9.14 20.74 4.16
CA SER A 351 -9.89 22.00 4.10
C SER A 351 -11.15 21.94 3.23
N ALA A 352 -11.12 21.24 2.09
CA ALA A 352 -12.29 21.05 1.24
C ALA A 352 -13.30 20.07 1.88
N VAL A 353 -12.80 19.01 2.54
CA VAL A 353 -13.63 18.06 3.30
C VAL A 353 -14.30 18.73 4.50
N ALA A 354 -13.57 19.59 5.23
CA ALA A 354 -14.10 20.39 6.34
C ALA A 354 -15.09 21.49 5.89
N GLY A 355 -15.09 21.86 4.61
CA GLY A 355 -16.09 22.76 4.02
C GLY A 355 -17.41 22.05 3.65
N LEU A 356 -17.38 20.73 3.50
CA LEU A 356 -18.53 19.89 3.15
C LEU A 356 -19.15 19.18 4.38
N SER A 357 -18.37 19.00 5.45
CA SER A 357 -18.84 18.57 6.76
C SER A 357 -19.11 19.78 7.66
N VAL A 358 -20.19 19.73 8.44
CA VAL A 358 -20.42 20.71 9.50
C VAL A 358 -19.62 20.25 10.70
N VAL A 359 -18.66 21.08 11.10
CA VAL A 359 -17.77 20.79 12.20
C VAL A 359 -18.17 21.73 13.33
N ASP A 360 -18.64 21.18 14.45
CA ASP A 360 -18.84 21.98 15.66
C ASP A 360 -17.49 22.44 16.20
N GLY A 361 -17.42 23.71 16.59
CA GLY A 361 -16.25 24.31 17.20
C GLY A 361 -15.92 23.61 18.52
N ARG A 362 -14.68 23.15 18.65
CA ARG A 362 -14.16 22.65 19.92
C ARG A 362 -12.95 23.47 20.34
N TRP A 363 -12.88 23.71 21.65
CA TRP A 363 -11.80 24.47 22.26
C TRP A 363 -10.46 23.78 22.04
N SER A 364 -9.44 24.58 21.74
CA SER A 364 -8.05 24.18 21.90
C SER A 364 -7.77 23.79 23.34
N CYS A 365 -6.64 23.14 23.56
CA CYS A 365 -6.07 23.09 24.89
C CYS A 365 -5.88 24.50 25.43
N TRP A 366 -6.02 24.63 26.75
CA TRP A 366 -5.62 25.84 27.45
C TRP A 366 -4.13 26.10 27.27
N SER A 367 -3.77 27.37 27.12
CA SER A 367 -2.39 27.82 27.25
C SER A 367 -1.86 27.48 28.63
N SER A 368 -0.53 27.46 28.76
CA SER A 368 0.09 27.53 30.08
C SER A 368 -0.44 28.74 30.84
N TRP A 369 -0.55 28.59 32.16
CA TRP A 369 -0.80 29.72 33.04
C TRP A 369 0.33 30.74 32.89
N SER A 370 -0.02 32.02 32.79
CA SER A 370 0.94 33.11 32.84
C SER A 370 1.65 33.17 34.18
N SER A 371 2.85 33.75 34.18
CA SER A 371 3.53 34.13 35.41
C SER A 371 2.62 35.01 36.26
N CYS A 372 2.64 34.82 37.57
CA CYS A 372 1.83 35.63 38.48
C CYS A 372 2.16 37.11 38.31
N SER A 373 1.18 37.88 37.85
CA SER A 373 1.26 39.34 37.73
C SER A 373 0.39 39.92 38.84
N GLY A 374 1.04 40.30 39.95
CA GLY A 374 0.35 40.56 41.21
C GLY A 374 -0.12 39.24 41.85
N GLU A 375 -1.40 39.16 42.23
CA GLU A 375 -2.01 37.98 42.88
C GLU A 375 -2.72 37.03 41.91
N ARG A 376 -2.73 37.30 40.59
CA ARG A 376 -3.52 36.53 39.61
C ARG A 376 -2.66 35.97 38.49
N LYS A 377 -3.02 34.77 38.04
CA LYS A 377 -2.53 34.11 36.83
C LYS A 377 -3.67 33.93 35.85
N THR A 378 -3.35 33.95 34.56
CA THR A 378 -4.30 33.89 33.47
C THR A 378 -3.92 32.81 32.47
N ARG A 379 -4.90 32.22 31.80
CA ARG A 379 -4.68 31.32 30.65
C ARG A 379 -5.75 31.56 29.60
N SER A 380 -5.45 31.20 28.36
CA SER A 380 -6.34 31.39 27.21
C SER A 380 -6.45 30.13 26.37
N ARG A 381 -7.55 29.96 25.66
CA ARG A 381 -7.75 28.92 24.65
C ARG A 381 -8.43 29.52 23.44
N THR A 382 -8.37 28.85 22.29
CA THR A 382 -8.97 29.32 21.03
C THR A 382 -9.93 28.26 20.49
N CYS A 383 -11.03 28.68 19.86
CA CYS A 383 -11.99 27.75 19.28
C CYS A 383 -11.51 27.24 17.91
N ASN A 384 -10.48 26.39 17.92
CA ASN A 384 -9.82 25.95 16.69
C ASN A 384 -9.42 24.48 16.65
N ASN A 385 -9.91 23.63 17.55
CA ASN A 385 -9.54 22.21 17.58
C ASN A 385 -10.73 21.24 17.65
N PRO A 386 -11.55 21.12 16.58
CA PRO A 386 -11.48 21.87 15.32
C PRO A 386 -12.24 23.22 15.38
N SER A 387 -11.89 24.15 14.48
CA SER A 387 -12.66 25.40 14.28
C SER A 387 -14.05 25.10 13.72
N PRO A 388 -15.09 25.86 14.11
CA PRO A 388 -16.43 25.66 13.56
C PRO A 388 -16.46 25.96 12.06
N SER A 389 -17.02 25.06 11.26
CA SER A 389 -17.17 25.21 9.80
C SER A 389 -18.53 24.69 9.33
N GLY A 390 -18.97 25.12 8.13
CA GLY A 390 -20.21 24.65 7.52
C GLY A 390 -21.51 25.05 8.23
N GLY A 391 -21.46 25.96 9.22
CA GLY A 391 -22.61 26.30 10.08
C GLY A 391 -22.64 25.53 11.42
N GLY A 392 -21.50 24.95 11.83
CA GLY A 392 -21.34 24.29 13.12
C GLY A 392 -21.44 25.27 14.29
N LYS A 393 -21.76 24.74 15.48
CA LYS A 393 -21.91 25.56 16.69
C LYS A 393 -20.56 26.12 17.12
N ASP A 394 -20.54 27.37 17.57
CA ASP A 394 -19.35 27.95 18.19
C ASP A 394 -19.04 27.27 19.53
N CYS A 395 -17.78 27.38 19.98
CA CYS A 395 -17.34 26.74 21.22
C CYS A 395 -18.08 27.32 22.43
N ILE A 396 -18.71 26.46 23.22
CA ILE A 396 -19.41 26.86 24.44
C ILE A 396 -18.40 26.96 25.60
N GLY A 397 -18.23 28.15 26.19
CA GLY A 397 -17.38 28.39 27.37
C GLY A 397 -16.55 29.68 27.28
N GLU A 398 -15.69 29.94 28.27
CA GLU A 398 -14.85 31.16 28.28
C GLU A 398 -13.54 30.94 27.51
N GLN A 399 -13.12 31.96 26.74
CA GLN A 399 -11.85 31.99 26.00
C GLN A 399 -10.66 32.26 26.92
N HIS A 400 -10.88 32.98 28.02
CA HIS A 400 -9.87 33.38 28.99
C HIS A 400 -10.31 32.97 30.39
N GLU A 401 -9.39 32.44 31.19
CA GLU A 401 -9.62 32.11 32.60
C GLU A 401 -8.59 32.84 33.47
N SER A 402 -9.02 33.37 34.61
CA SER A 402 -8.14 34.04 35.58
C SER A 402 -8.38 33.53 36.99
N ARG A 403 -7.30 33.19 37.70
CA ARG A 403 -7.34 32.64 39.07
C ARG A 403 -6.30 33.29 39.98
N PRO A 404 -6.54 33.33 41.31
CA PRO A 404 -5.54 33.76 42.28
C PRO A 404 -4.34 32.78 42.35
N CYS A 405 -3.19 33.29 42.80
CA CYS A 405 -1.91 32.58 42.74
C CYS A 405 -1.63 31.61 43.90
N GLU A 406 -2.39 31.67 45.01
CA GLU A 406 -2.19 30.80 46.18
C GLU A 406 -3.17 29.63 46.20
N ASP A 407 -2.66 28.38 46.24
CA ASP A 407 -3.09 27.33 47.19
C ASP A 407 -2.20 26.07 47.09
N GLU A 408 -1.91 25.43 48.23
CA GLU A 408 -1.02 24.28 48.43
C GLU A 408 -1.56 22.94 47.89
N GLU A 409 -2.78 22.88 47.35
CA GLU A 409 -3.33 21.66 46.71
C GLU A 409 -2.82 21.41 45.27
N LEU A 410 -1.98 22.28 44.73
CA LEU A 410 -1.47 22.19 43.34
C LEU A 410 -0.17 21.36 43.17
N GLN A 411 0.27 20.63 44.18
CA GLN A 411 1.33 19.61 44.01
C GLN A 411 0.77 18.21 43.73
N HIS A 412 -0.50 17.93 44.05
CA HIS A 412 -1.09 16.59 43.87
C HIS A 412 -1.80 16.38 42.52
N PHE A 413 -2.16 17.45 41.80
CA PHE A 413 -2.83 17.37 40.49
C PHE A 413 -1.93 17.69 39.28
N ARG A 414 -0.60 17.79 39.47
CA ARG A 414 0.33 18.03 38.35
C ARG A 414 0.55 16.82 37.44
N PHE A 415 -0.03 15.66 37.74
CA PHE A 415 0.22 14.41 37.02
C PHE A 415 -1.03 13.58 36.68
N ILE A 416 -2.24 14.13 36.78
CA ILE A 416 -3.45 13.39 36.37
C ILE A 416 -4.26 14.22 35.37
N GLU A 417 -4.35 13.65 34.16
CA GLU A 417 -5.17 13.98 32.99
C GLU A 417 -4.61 14.91 31.89
N PRO A 418 -4.93 14.59 30.61
CA PRO A 418 -3.94 14.50 29.55
C PRO A 418 -3.84 15.78 28.71
N HIS A 419 -2.61 16.22 28.46
CA HIS A 419 -2.35 17.26 27.47
C HIS A 419 -2.29 16.63 26.08
N CYS A 420 -3.20 17.03 25.21
CA CYS A 420 -3.08 16.80 23.77
C CYS A 420 -1.74 17.38 23.31
N PHE A 421 -0.90 16.53 22.71
CA PHE A 421 0.29 16.99 22.02
C PHE A 421 -0.14 17.66 20.73
N ASP A 422 0.24 18.93 20.55
CA ASP A 422 0.58 19.43 19.23
C ASP A 422 2.01 20.00 19.26
N THR A 423 2.75 19.56 18.26
CA THR A 423 4.08 19.92 17.83
C THR A 423 4.24 21.42 17.61
N SER A 424 4.94 22.10 18.53
CA SER A 424 5.91 23.19 18.24
C SER A 424 6.39 23.84 19.53
N ILE A 425 7.54 23.40 20.03
CA ILE A 425 8.39 24.24 20.88
C ILE A 425 9.65 24.46 20.07
N THR A 426 9.77 25.62 19.43
CA THR A 426 11.07 26.11 18.96
C THR A 426 11.82 26.63 20.19
N PRO A 427 13.01 26.09 20.52
CA PRO A 427 13.81 26.61 21.62
C PRO A 427 14.33 28.02 21.30
N THR A 428 14.29 28.94 22.27
CA THR A 428 14.69 30.35 22.10
C THR A 428 16.14 30.66 22.48
N GLU A 429 16.93 29.68 22.94
CA GLU A 429 18.32 29.88 23.38
C GLU A 429 19.26 28.80 22.85
N PHE A 430 20.41 29.21 22.29
CA PHE A 430 21.35 28.35 21.57
C PHE A 430 22.81 28.56 22.04
N CYS A 431 23.55 27.46 22.17
CA CYS A 431 25.00 27.48 22.37
C CYS A 431 25.76 27.91 21.11
N SER A 432 26.95 28.48 21.32
CA SER A 432 27.91 28.75 20.25
C SER A 432 28.38 27.44 19.58
N PRO A 433 28.93 27.49 18.34
CA PRO A 433 29.44 26.30 17.67
C PRO A 433 30.40 25.50 18.55
N PRO A 434 30.34 24.17 18.50
CA PRO A 434 31.10 23.32 19.39
C PRO A 434 32.61 23.44 19.21
N PRO A 435 33.40 23.30 20.29
CA PRO A 435 34.86 23.37 20.24
C PRO A 435 35.45 22.41 19.21
N LEU A 436 36.37 22.89 18.37
CA LEU A 436 36.98 22.04 17.34
C LEU A 436 37.94 21.03 17.98
N LEU A 437 37.77 19.76 17.62
CA LEU A 437 38.62 18.66 18.08
C LEU A 437 39.70 18.34 17.02
N ALA A 438 40.98 18.41 17.38
CA ALA A 438 42.08 18.10 16.47
C ALA A 438 41.99 16.65 15.97
N ASN A 439 42.08 16.45 14.65
CA ASN A 439 41.83 15.16 13.98
C ASN A 439 40.46 14.55 14.30
N GLY A 440 39.50 15.37 14.72
CA GLY A 440 38.12 14.98 14.97
C GLY A 440 37.11 15.94 14.32
N PHE A 441 35.85 15.56 14.41
CA PHE A 441 34.70 16.30 13.87
C PHE A 441 33.44 15.95 14.67
N VAL A 442 32.39 16.76 14.54
CA VAL A 442 31.08 16.48 15.16
C VAL A 442 30.26 15.67 14.17
N ARG A 443 29.78 14.49 14.59
CA ARG A 443 29.14 13.51 13.69
C ARG A 443 27.84 14.03 13.05
N ASN A 444 27.13 14.90 13.78
CA ASN A 444 25.88 15.54 13.35
C ASN A 444 25.99 17.06 13.60
N ALA A 445 26.75 17.77 12.75
CA ALA A 445 26.87 19.22 12.86
C ALA A 445 25.56 19.89 12.42
N GLU A 446 24.99 20.74 13.28
CA GLU A 446 23.76 21.49 13.02
C GLU A 446 24.10 22.98 13.03
N ASN A 447 23.28 23.81 12.38
CA ASN A 447 23.53 25.26 12.31
C ASN A 447 23.26 26.00 13.63
N SER A 448 22.55 25.38 14.58
CA SER A 448 22.18 25.97 15.86
C SER A 448 21.98 24.88 16.92
N TYR A 449 22.52 25.07 18.13
CA TYR A 449 22.51 24.05 19.18
C TYR A 449 21.69 24.51 20.40
N PRO A 450 20.41 24.16 20.51
CA PRO A 450 19.57 24.65 21.59
C PRO A 450 19.97 24.08 22.95
N VAL A 451 19.67 24.81 24.02
CA VAL A 451 19.95 24.38 25.41
C VAL A 451 19.39 22.97 25.67
N GLY A 452 20.25 22.10 26.21
CA GLY A 452 19.94 20.70 26.47
C GLY A 452 20.25 19.75 25.32
N LYS A 453 20.59 20.25 24.11
CA LYS A 453 21.02 19.44 22.97
C LYS A 453 22.40 18.82 23.25
N SER A 454 22.54 17.55 22.93
CA SER A 454 23.82 16.82 23.01
C SER A 454 24.36 16.54 21.61
N ILE A 455 25.66 16.72 21.45
CA ILE A 455 26.41 16.40 20.22
C ILE A 455 27.42 15.29 20.51
N VAL A 456 27.88 14.63 19.45
CA VAL A 456 28.83 13.53 19.53
C VAL A 456 30.03 13.82 18.65
N TYR A 457 31.22 13.81 19.23
CA TYR A 457 32.49 13.90 18.52
C TYR A 457 32.91 12.53 17.97
N ALA A 458 33.57 12.56 16.82
CA ALA A 458 34.20 11.42 16.15
C ALA A 458 35.61 11.83 15.68
N CYS A 459 36.46 10.84 15.45
CA CYS A 459 37.82 11.05 14.93
C CYS A 459 37.91 10.74 13.44
N ARG A 460 38.83 11.39 12.74
CA ARG A 460 39.13 11.11 11.32
C ARG A 460 39.79 9.74 11.18
N HIS A 461 39.70 9.17 9.98
CA HIS A 461 40.32 7.88 9.66
C HIS A 461 41.80 7.83 10.08
N GLY A 462 42.20 6.74 10.73
CA GLY A 462 43.53 6.56 11.32
C GLY A 462 43.68 7.05 12.77
N TYR A 463 42.61 7.57 13.39
CA TYR A 463 42.60 8.02 14.79
C TYR A 463 41.44 7.40 15.57
N SER A 464 41.68 7.04 16.84
CA SER A 464 40.69 6.53 17.78
C SER A 464 40.33 7.61 18.81
N LEU A 465 39.06 7.69 19.20
CA LEU A 465 38.55 8.69 20.15
C LEU A 465 38.76 8.20 21.59
N ILE A 466 39.49 8.98 22.38
CA ILE A 466 39.75 8.71 23.80
C ILE A 466 39.03 9.76 24.64
N GLY A 467 38.15 9.32 25.55
CA GLY A 467 37.30 10.16 26.39
C GLY A 467 35.81 9.99 26.10
N ASN A 468 34.94 10.75 26.79
CA ASN A 468 33.51 10.71 26.51
C ASN A 468 33.22 11.47 25.20
N PRO A 469 32.64 10.83 24.16
CA PRO A 469 32.41 11.50 22.89
C PRO A 469 31.27 12.53 22.95
N VAL A 470 30.44 12.55 24.00
CA VAL A 470 29.23 13.39 24.09
C VAL A 470 29.51 14.72 24.78
N ALA A 471 29.13 15.83 24.16
CA ALA A 471 29.11 17.16 24.77
C ALA A 471 27.69 17.70 24.75
N LYS A 472 27.23 18.31 25.84
CA LYS A 472 25.86 18.81 26.00
C LYS A 472 25.86 20.32 26.15
N CYS A 473 25.02 21.00 25.38
CA CYS A 473 24.77 22.42 25.52
C CYS A 473 24.09 22.68 26.88
N GLY A 474 24.80 23.32 27.80
CA GLY A 474 24.31 23.68 29.12
C GLY A 474 23.34 24.86 29.07
N SER A 475 22.55 25.01 30.13
CA SER A 475 21.66 26.18 30.29
C SER A 475 22.41 27.50 30.51
N ASN A 476 23.73 27.44 30.68
CA ASN A 476 24.63 28.59 30.70
C ASN A 476 25.21 28.93 29.31
N LEU A 477 24.71 28.31 28.24
CA LEU A 477 25.17 28.45 26.85
C LEU A 477 26.62 27.96 26.59
N GLU A 478 27.19 27.19 27.52
CA GLU A 478 28.50 26.55 27.39
C GLU A 478 28.38 25.04 27.16
N TRP A 479 29.39 24.46 26.51
CA TRP A 479 29.46 23.02 26.26
C TRP A 479 29.96 22.26 27.48
N GLN A 480 29.13 21.36 28.00
CA GLN A 480 29.44 20.49 29.13
C GLN A 480 29.83 19.10 28.65
N GLY A 481 31.02 18.63 29.02
CA GLY A 481 31.49 17.28 28.73
C GLY A 481 32.98 17.12 29.03
N GLY A 482 33.39 15.97 29.56
CA GLY A 482 34.79 15.73 29.98
C GLY A 482 35.81 15.77 28.85
N ASP A 483 37.10 15.85 29.23
CA ASP A 483 38.24 15.93 28.32
C ASP A 483 38.26 14.76 27.32
N ARG A 484 38.53 15.07 26.05
CA ARG A 484 38.57 14.12 24.94
C ARG A 484 39.57 14.53 23.88
N TYR A 485 40.16 13.56 23.19
CA TYR A 485 41.09 13.78 22.08
C TYR A 485 41.15 12.58 21.14
N CYS A 486 41.62 12.82 19.91
CA CYS A 486 41.81 11.80 18.88
C CYS A 486 43.27 11.31 18.88
N GLN A 487 43.49 10.05 19.23
CA GLN A 487 44.82 9.44 19.26
C GLN A 487 45.08 8.62 17.99
N GLY A 488 46.22 8.82 17.34
CA GLY A 488 46.60 8.08 16.13
C GLY A 488 46.70 6.58 16.41
N ILE A 489 46.12 5.77 15.53
CA ILE A 489 46.22 4.32 15.57
C ILE A 489 47.58 3.93 14.97
N PRO A 490 48.48 3.27 15.71
CA PRO A 490 49.78 2.90 15.17
C PRO A 490 49.63 1.81 14.10
N CYS A 491 50.02 2.12 12.86
CA CYS A 491 50.16 1.13 11.80
C CYS A 491 51.50 0.40 11.96
N PHE A 492 51.47 -0.93 12.05
CA PHE A 492 52.67 -1.74 11.80
C PHE A 492 52.88 -1.84 10.28
N SER A 493 54.00 -1.31 9.81
CA SER A 493 54.47 -1.39 8.44
C SER A 493 55.21 -2.72 8.21
N ASP A 494 54.83 -3.51 7.20
CA ASP A 494 55.62 -3.70 5.96
C ASP A 494 55.12 -4.84 5.04
N PRO A 495 55.49 -4.83 3.74
CA PRO A 495 54.77 -5.44 2.61
C PRO A 495 55.45 -6.70 2.00
N TRP A 496 54.63 -7.50 1.28
CA TRP A 496 54.93 -8.61 0.35
C TRP A 496 55.14 -10.05 0.89
N ASP A 497 54.19 -10.90 0.46
CA ASP A 497 54.14 -12.36 0.28
C ASP A 497 54.54 -13.34 1.40
N CYS A 498 53.56 -14.14 1.85
CA CYS A 498 53.62 -15.60 1.68
C CYS A 498 52.26 -16.28 1.93
N LEU A 499 51.80 -16.97 0.88
CA LEU A 499 50.94 -18.16 0.87
C LEU A 499 50.80 -18.89 2.21
N CYS A 500 49.56 -19.20 2.58
CA CYS A 500 49.22 -20.36 3.40
C CYS A 500 48.16 -21.20 2.68
N SER A 501 48.64 -22.33 2.17
CA SER A 501 47.88 -23.44 1.59
C SER A 501 46.84 -23.95 2.57
N PHE A 502 45.57 -23.94 2.17
CA PHE A 502 44.57 -24.83 2.75
C PHE A 502 44.39 -26.01 1.82
N THR A 503 44.77 -27.19 2.33
CA THR A 503 44.49 -28.49 1.75
C THR A 503 43.01 -28.62 1.38
N SER A 504 42.74 -28.88 0.10
CA SER A 504 41.41 -29.19 -0.41
C SER A 504 40.88 -30.48 0.24
N VAL A 505 39.84 -30.35 1.04
CA VAL A 505 38.90 -31.45 1.30
C VAL A 505 38.18 -31.74 -0.03
N PRO A 506 37.99 -33.01 -0.44
CA PRO A 506 37.30 -33.31 -1.69
C PRO A 506 35.85 -32.85 -1.57
N SER A 507 35.54 -31.73 -2.22
CA SER A 507 34.15 -31.32 -2.46
C SER A 507 33.57 -32.28 -3.48
N VAL A 508 32.83 -33.28 -3.00
CA VAL A 508 31.86 -33.99 -3.82
C VAL A 508 30.87 -32.93 -4.30
N LYS A 509 30.97 -32.51 -5.56
CA LYS A 509 29.86 -31.82 -6.23
C LYS A 509 28.70 -32.82 -6.24
N PRO A 510 27.53 -32.50 -5.64
CA PRO A 510 26.32 -33.12 -6.12
C PRO A 510 26.10 -32.52 -7.52
N GLU A 511 26.38 -33.32 -8.54
CA GLU A 511 25.86 -33.08 -9.87
C GLU A 511 24.34 -33.25 -9.78
N VAL A 512 23.65 -32.16 -9.47
CA VAL A 512 22.21 -32.07 -9.62
C VAL A 512 21.98 -31.88 -11.11
N THR A 513 21.75 -32.99 -11.83
CA THR A 513 21.15 -32.92 -13.15
C THR A 513 19.76 -32.31 -13.00
N GLU A 514 19.59 -31.08 -13.50
CA GLU A 514 18.28 -30.43 -13.55
C GLU A 514 17.28 -31.33 -14.28
N PRO A 515 16.04 -31.51 -13.75
CA PRO A 515 15.04 -32.32 -14.41
C PRO A 515 14.62 -31.65 -15.73
N LYS A 516 14.71 -32.37 -16.85
CA LYS A 516 14.18 -31.94 -18.15
C LYS A 516 12.65 -31.93 -18.10
N CYS A 517 12.05 -30.77 -17.86
CA CYS A 517 10.60 -30.57 -17.87
C CYS A 517 10.05 -30.39 -19.29
N GLN A 518 8.74 -30.62 -19.46
CA GLN A 518 8.09 -30.38 -20.74
C GLN A 518 8.01 -28.87 -21.07
N PRO A 519 7.85 -28.46 -22.34
CA PRO A 519 7.82 -27.04 -22.73
C PRO A 519 6.72 -26.21 -22.04
N TRP A 520 5.62 -26.83 -21.62
CA TRP A 520 4.52 -26.23 -20.84
C TRP A 520 4.69 -26.38 -19.32
N GLU A 521 5.86 -26.82 -18.85
CA GLU A 521 6.22 -26.99 -17.44
C GLU A 521 7.49 -26.18 -17.11
N LYS A 522 7.67 -25.84 -15.83
CA LYS A 522 8.85 -25.17 -15.31
C LYS A 522 9.38 -25.89 -14.07
N VAL A 523 10.68 -25.82 -13.83
CA VAL A 523 11.29 -26.39 -12.62
C VAL A 523 10.96 -25.50 -11.43
N GLN A 524 10.34 -26.06 -10.40
CA GLN A 524 10.13 -25.41 -9.11
C GLN A 524 10.50 -26.41 -8.02
N GLN A 525 11.48 -26.08 -7.17
CA GLN A 525 11.95 -26.95 -6.07
C GLN A 525 12.28 -28.39 -6.51
N SER A 526 13.03 -28.53 -7.63
CA SER A 526 13.43 -29.82 -8.21
C SER A 526 12.28 -30.70 -8.75
N GLN A 527 11.11 -30.13 -9.01
CA GLN A 527 9.97 -30.80 -9.65
C GLN A 527 9.44 -29.98 -10.83
N CYS A 528 8.88 -30.66 -11.83
CA CYS A 528 8.22 -30.00 -12.96
C CYS A 528 6.80 -29.59 -12.57
N VAL A 529 6.51 -28.30 -12.60
CA VAL A 529 5.18 -27.73 -12.34
C VAL A 529 4.65 -27.06 -13.60
N CYS A 530 3.32 -27.04 -13.77
CA CYS A 530 2.69 -26.45 -14.95
C CYS A 530 3.02 -24.94 -15.07
N LYS A 531 3.38 -24.51 -16.27
CA LYS A 531 3.44 -23.08 -16.61
C LYS A 531 2.04 -22.48 -16.61
N LEU A 532 1.95 -21.19 -16.34
CA LEU A 532 0.75 -20.41 -16.58
C LEU A 532 0.65 -20.04 -18.08
N PRO A 533 -0.56 -19.84 -18.64
CA PRO A 533 -0.72 -19.58 -20.09
C PRO A 533 0.08 -18.38 -20.63
N TYR A 534 0.43 -17.40 -19.80
CA TYR A 534 1.26 -16.27 -20.23
C TYR A 534 2.77 -16.53 -20.15
N GLU A 535 3.21 -17.60 -19.45
CA GLU A 535 4.61 -18.04 -19.39
C GLU A 535 5.00 -18.92 -20.59
N CYS A 536 4.01 -19.25 -21.43
CA CYS A 536 4.25 -19.88 -22.71
C CYS A 536 4.85 -18.87 -23.68
N GLY A 537 6.00 -19.23 -24.25
CA GLY A 537 6.61 -18.50 -25.37
C GLY A 537 5.78 -18.60 -26.66
N PRO A 538 6.28 -18.02 -27.76
CA PRO A 538 5.67 -18.10 -29.08
C PRO A 538 5.43 -19.55 -29.50
N SER A 539 4.21 -19.88 -29.90
CA SER A 539 3.75 -21.24 -30.21
C SER A 539 2.61 -21.15 -31.24
N LEU A 540 2.36 -22.23 -31.97
CA LEU A 540 1.39 -22.31 -33.06
C LEU A 540 -0.02 -21.92 -32.58
N ASP A 541 -0.67 -21.03 -33.32
CA ASP A 541 -2.02 -20.56 -33.00
C ASP A 541 -3.08 -21.63 -33.27
N ILE A 542 -4.04 -21.73 -32.36
CA ILE A 542 -5.16 -22.68 -32.42
C ILE A 542 -6.45 -22.01 -31.97
N CYS A 543 -7.59 -22.60 -32.33
CA CYS A 543 -8.89 -22.22 -31.82
C CYS A 543 -9.43 -23.34 -30.93
N ALA A 544 -9.92 -23.00 -29.73
CA ALA A 544 -10.46 -23.98 -28.80
C ALA A 544 -11.76 -23.51 -28.16
N THR A 545 -12.67 -24.45 -27.89
CA THR A 545 -13.90 -24.19 -27.14
C THR A 545 -13.69 -24.47 -25.66
N ASP A 546 -14.12 -23.53 -24.82
CA ASP A 546 -14.24 -23.73 -23.38
C ASP A 546 -15.53 -24.52 -23.08
N PRO A 547 -15.46 -25.74 -22.51
CA PRO A 547 -16.64 -26.54 -22.21
C PRO A 547 -17.53 -25.95 -21.12
N ARG A 548 -17.07 -24.97 -20.34
CA ARG A 548 -17.90 -24.32 -19.30
C ARG A 548 -18.72 -23.16 -19.84
N THR A 549 -18.20 -22.45 -20.82
CA THR A 549 -18.81 -21.22 -21.35
C THR A 549 -19.31 -21.36 -22.79
N GLU A 550 -19.00 -22.49 -23.44
CA GLU A 550 -19.29 -22.79 -24.86
C GLU A 550 -18.74 -21.71 -25.81
N ARG A 551 -17.73 -20.96 -25.39
CA ARG A 551 -17.09 -19.91 -26.19
C ARG A 551 -15.85 -20.44 -26.90
N ASN A 552 -15.69 -20.03 -28.16
CA ASN A 552 -14.48 -20.26 -28.94
C ASN A 552 -13.46 -19.16 -28.61
N ILE A 553 -12.27 -19.57 -28.20
CA ILE A 553 -11.21 -18.69 -27.72
C ILE A 553 -9.93 -19.00 -28.51
N PRO A 554 -9.27 -17.98 -29.09
CA PRO A 554 -7.95 -18.17 -29.71
C PRO A 554 -6.91 -18.45 -28.63
N LEU A 555 -6.16 -19.53 -28.80
CA LEU A 555 -5.08 -19.98 -27.91
C LEU A 555 -3.85 -20.36 -28.74
N THR A 556 -2.77 -20.77 -28.07
CA THR A 556 -1.62 -21.43 -28.72
C THR A 556 -1.48 -22.86 -28.20
N VAL A 557 -0.75 -23.71 -28.91
CA VAL A 557 -0.50 -25.11 -28.51
C VAL A 557 0.08 -25.19 -27.09
N CYS A 558 1.10 -24.39 -26.77
CA CYS A 558 1.65 -24.33 -25.41
C CYS A 558 0.60 -23.90 -24.36
N LYS A 559 -0.22 -22.87 -24.66
CA LYS A 559 -1.26 -22.40 -23.75
C LYS A 559 -2.30 -23.48 -23.46
N MET A 560 -2.65 -24.28 -24.46
CA MET A 560 -3.60 -25.39 -24.30
C MET A 560 -3.04 -26.48 -23.39
N TYR A 561 -1.76 -26.84 -23.55
CA TYR A 561 -1.07 -27.79 -22.68
C TYR A 561 -0.93 -27.28 -21.25
N ALA A 562 -0.58 -26.00 -21.06
CA ALA A 562 -0.52 -25.35 -19.75
C ALA A 562 -1.88 -25.40 -19.04
N LEU A 563 -2.97 -25.13 -19.77
CA LEU A 563 -4.34 -25.23 -19.24
C LEU A 563 -4.72 -26.68 -18.89
N GLU A 564 -4.36 -27.66 -19.73
CA GLU A 564 -4.62 -29.08 -19.46
C GLU A 564 -3.85 -29.57 -18.22
N CYS A 565 -2.59 -29.17 -18.08
CA CYS A 565 -1.74 -29.46 -16.93
C CYS A 565 -2.34 -28.94 -15.62
N MET A 566 -2.98 -27.75 -15.65
CA MET A 566 -3.73 -27.18 -14.52
C MET A 566 -5.13 -27.80 -14.33
N GLY A 567 -5.49 -28.85 -15.06
CA GLY A 567 -6.78 -29.53 -14.94
C GLY A 567 -7.95 -28.85 -15.66
N ARG A 568 -7.69 -27.92 -16.59
CA ARG A 568 -8.72 -27.29 -17.43
C ARG A 568 -8.70 -27.92 -18.83
N LYS A 569 -9.77 -28.61 -19.20
CA LYS A 569 -9.89 -29.27 -20.51
C LYS A 569 -10.56 -28.33 -21.52
N TYR A 570 -9.99 -28.25 -22.72
CA TYR A 570 -10.51 -27.50 -23.86
C TYR A 570 -10.58 -28.42 -25.07
N SER A 571 -11.52 -28.19 -25.99
CA SER A 571 -11.65 -28.96 -27.24
C SER A 571 -11.18 -28.14 -28.44
N LEU A 572 -10.33 -28.70 -29.30
CA LEU A 572 -9.93 -28.05 -30.55
C LEU A 572 -11.15 -27.85 -31.47
N THR A 573 -11.19 -26.69 -32.13
CA THR A 573 -12.20 -26.33 -33.12
C THR A 573 -11.57 -25.68 -34.33
N ASP A 574 -12.32 -25.60 -35.42
CA ASP A 574 -11.88 -24.94 -36.66
C ASP A 574 -11.40 -23.50 -36.39
N ALA A 575 -10.23 -23.15 -36.95
CA ALA A 575 -9.62 -21.83 -36.84
C ALA A 575 -10.56 -20.70 -37.30
N ALA A 576 -11.48 -20.97 -38.24
CA ALA A 576 -12.48 -20.00 -38.71
C ALA A 576 -13.46 -19.52 -37.62
N ASN A 577 -13.61 -20.28 -36.54
CA ASN A 577 -14.54 -19.94 -35.44
C ASN A 577 -13.94 -18.95 -34.43
N CYS A 578 -12.64 -18.69 -34.49
CA CYS A 578 -11.96 -17.69 -33.70
C CYS A 578 -11.58 -16.51 -34.60
N LYS A 579 -11.93 -15.28 -34.20
CA LYS A 579 -11.34 -14.09 -34.83
C LYS A 579 -9.89 -13.99 -34.38
N THR A 580 -8.97 -14.60 -35.10
CA THR A 580 -7.54 -14.39 -34.87
C THR A 580 -7.17 -12.98 -35.35
N PRO A 581 -6.41 -12.20 -34.55
CA PRO A 581 -5.77 -11.02 -35.11
C PRO A 581 -4.84 -11.47 -36.25
N GLN A 582 -4.94 -10.80 -37.39
CA GLN A 582 -4.13 -11.08 -38.56
C GLN A 582 -2.64 -11.03 -38.16
N ALA A 583 -1.80 -11.90 -38.71
CA ALA A 583 -0.37 -12.09 -38.37
C ALA A 583 0.55 -10.86 -38.60
N ALA A 584 -0.01 -9.66 -38.76
CA ALA A 584 0.70 -8.40 -38.83
C ALA A 584 0.73 -7.76 -37.43
N GLU A 585 1.93 -7.38 -36.97
CA GLU A 585 2.27 -6.77 -35.67
C GLU A 585 2.70 -7.72 -34.53
N ARG A 586 3.40 -8.82 -34.85
CA ARG A 586 4.30 -9.44 -33.86
C ARG A 586 5.63 -8.68 -33.85
N SER A 587 5.93 -8.01 -32.74
CA SER A 587 7.24 -7.39 -32.50
C SER A 587 8.32 -8.46 -32.40
N CYS A 588 9.56 -8.12 -32.74
CA CYS A 588 10.68 -9.06 -32.80
C CYS A 588 10.96 -9.86 -31.51
N GLY A 589 10.47 -9.43 -30.34
CA GLY A 589 10.56 -10.18 -29.09
C GLY A 589 9.62 -11.41 -28.98
N SER A 590 8.74 -11.62 -29.96
CA SER A 590 7.71 -12.67 -29.95
C SER A 590 7.68 -13.49 -31.25
N CYS A 591 8.76 -13.49 -32.02
CA CYS A 591 8.84 -14.29 -33.25
C CYS A 591 8.82 -15.79 -32.91
N CYS A 592 8.09 -16.55 -33.71
CA CYS A 592 8.10 -18.00 -33.61
C CYS A 592 9.46 -18.56 -34.05
N SER A 593 9.78 -19.80 -33.67
CA SER A 593 11.08 -20.43 -33.98
C SER A 593 11.34 -20.64 -35.48
N TRP A 594 10.31 -20.51 -36.33
CA TRP A 594 10.39 -20.56 -37.79
C TRP A 594 10.38 -19.17 -38.46
N GLU A 595 10.48 -18.10 -37.66
CA GLU A 595 10.48 -16.71 -38.10
C GLU A 595 11.76 -16.01 -37.63
N LYS A 596 12.24 -15.04 -38.42
CA LYS A 596 13.31 -14.12 -38.08
C LYS A 596 12.78 -12.69 -37.98
N CYS A 597 13.40 -11.92 -37.10
CA CYS A 597 13.11 -10.49 -36.99
C CYS A 597 13.69 -9.72 -38.18
N GLU A 598 12.83 -8.99 -38.91
CA GLU A 598 13.28 -7.98 -39.85
C GLU A 598 13.49 -6.64 -39.13
N ALA A 599 14.75 -6.27 -38.92
CA ALA A 599 15.14 -5.11 -38.10
C ALA A 599 14.61 -3.76 -38.62
N GLN A 600 14.23 -3.67 -39.91
CA GLN A 600 13.72 -2.43 -40.51
C GLN A 600 12.23 -2.21 -40.24
N SER A 601 11.45 -3.28 -40.19
CA SER A 601 9.99 -3.23 -40.01
C SER A 601 9.56 -3.62 -38.59
N ASN A 602 10.51 -4.06 -37.74
CA ASN A 602 10.26 -4.63 -36.41
C ASN A 602 9.17 -5.72 -36.45
N SER A 603 9.18 -6.51 -37.53
CA SER A 603 8.19 -7.55 -37.81
C SER A 603 8.85 -8.90 -38.01
N CYS A 604 8.15 -9.96 -37.64
CA CYS A 604 8.61 -11.33 -37.83
C CYS A 604 8.33 -11.78 -39.28
N VAL A 605 9.36 -12.23 -39.98
CA VAL A 605 9.29 -12.75 -41.35
C VAL A 605 9.74 -14.20 -41.34
N CYS A 606 9.12 -15.05 -42.16
CA CYS A 606 9.49 -16.47 -42.25
C CYS A 606 10.99 -16.67 -42.51
N ASP A 607 11.61 -17.59 -41.77
CA ASP A 607 13.01 -17.96 -41.96
C ASP A 607 13.11 -19.34 -42.63
N GLU A 608 13.36 -19.33 -43.94
CA GLU A 608 13.40 -20.56 -44.73
C GLU A 608 14.67 -21.39 -44.51
N ASP A 609 15.74 -20.80 -43.96
CA ASP A 609 17.08 -21.39 -43.86
C ASP A 609 17.40 -21.97 -42.46
N ALA A 610 16.58 -21.71 -41.45
CA ALA A 610 16.80 -22.19 -40.09
C ALA A 610 16.41 -23.69 -39.93
N PRO A 611 17.28 -24.54 -39.35
CA PRO A 611 16.92 -25.90 -38.97
C PRO A 611 16.00 -25.88 -37.74
N CYS A 612 14.92 -26.67 -37.76
CA CYS A 612 14.08 -26.88 -36.57
C CYS A 612 14.83 -27.82 -35.61
N GLU A 613 14.97 -27.42 -34.34
CA GLU A 613 15.53 -28.29 -33.29
C GLU A 613 14.57 -29.46 -32.96
N GLU A 614 15.11 -30.63 -32.61
CA GLU A 614 14.30 -31.84 -32.33
C GLU A 614 13.47 -31.77 -31.04
N ASP A 615 13.79 -30.84 -30.12
CA ASP A 615 13.19 -30.72 -28.77
C ASP A 615 11.88 -29.89 -28.73
N GLY A 616 11.11 -29.88 -29.83
CA GLY A 616 9.84 -29.14 -29.96
C GLY A 616 8.57 -29.93 -29.61
N ILE A 617 7.47 -29.24 -29.31
CA ILE A 617 6.16 -29.87 -29.11
C ILE A 617 5.72 -30.56 -30.42
N ARG A 618 5.32 -31.83 -30.31
CA ARG A 618 4.85 -32.65 -31.45
C ARG A 618 3.34 -32.66 -31.53
N VAL A 619 2.83 -32.28 -32.69
CA VAL A 619 1.40 -32.14 -32.98
C VAL A 619 1.00 -33.04 -34.15
N CYS A 620 -0.29 -33.38 -34.23
CA CYS A 620 -0.87 -34.08 -35.36
C CYS A 620 -1.59 -33.07 -36.27
N ALA A 621 -1.14 -32.96 -37.51
CA ALA A 621 -1.69 -32.03 -38.48
C ALA A 621 -2.06 -32.73 -39.79
N ALA A 622 -3.09 -32.19 -40.45
CA ALA A 622 -3.43 -32.51 -41.83
C ALA A 622 -2.87 -31.39 -42.73
N VAL A 623 -2.13 -31.79 -43.77
CA VAL A 623 -1.51 -30.89 -44.74
C VAL A 623 -2.18 -31.13 -46.08
N SER A 624 -2.50 -30.07 -46.82
CA SER A 624 -3.27 -30.12 -48.08
C SER A 624 -2.75 -31.13 -49.12
N ASP A 625 -1.46 -31.46 -49.08
CA ASP A 625 -0.78 -32.27 -50.09
C ASP A 625 -0.70 -33.77 -49.73
N PHE A 626 -1.13 -34.16 -48.52
CA PHE A 626 -1.05 -35.54 -48.02
C PHE A 626 -2.41 -36.01 -47.47
N ALA A 627 -2.87 -37.19 -47.91
CA ALA A 627 -4.15 -37.77 -47.49
C ALA A 627 -4.15 -38.34 -46.06
N ALA A 628 -2.99 -38.52 -45.44
CA ALA A 628 -2.84 -39.07 -44.09
C ALA A 628 -2.42 -37.98 -43.10
N HIS A 629 -2.93 -38.05 -41.87
CA HIS A 629 -2.49 -37.17 -40.78
C HIS A 629 -1.04 -37.48 -40.43
N GLN A 630 -0.21 -36.44 -40.28
CA GLN A 630 1.21 -36.59 -39.98
C GLN A 630 1.54 -35.98 -38.62
N THR A 631 2.39 -36.66 -37.86
CA THR A 631 2.99 -36.10 -36.65
C THR A 631 4.20 -35.25 -37.06
N MET A 632 4.22 -34.00 -36.62
CA MET A 632 5.30 -33.04 -36.89
C MET A 632 5.50 -32.11 -35.69
N THR A 633 6.64 -31.43 -35.62
CA THR A 633 6.89 -30.39 -34.60
C THR A 633 6.16 -29.10 -34.93
N GLU A 634 5.94 -28.24 -33.91
CA GLU A 634 5.39 -26.89 -34.14
C GLU A 634 6.21 -26.08 -35.15
N CYS A 635 7.54 -26.24 -35.15
CA CYS A 635 8.43 -25.57 -36.10
C CYS A 635 8.24 -26.06 -37.54
N GLU A 636 8.09 -27.37 -37.74
CA GLU A 636 7.79 -27.94 -39.06
C GLU A 636 6.42 -27.47 -39.58
N ALA A 637 5.41 -27.49 -38.72
CA ALA A 637 4.06 -26.99 -39.06
C ALA A 637 4.08 -25.51 -39.46
N GLY A 638 4.80 -24.67 -38.69
CA GLY A 638 4.96 -23.25 -38.98
C GLY A 638 5.71 -22.98 -40.30
N ARG A 639 6.74 -23.78 -40.62
CA ARG A 639 7.46 -23.66 -41.91
C ARG A 639 6.59 -24.03 -43.11
N LEU A 640 5.70 -25.02 -42.98
CA LEU A 640 4.76 -25.36 -44.05
C LEU A 640 3.74 -24.23 -44.26
N GLN A 641 3.27 -23.58 -43.19
CA GLN A 641 2.44 -22.37 -43.28
C GLN A 641 3.19 -21.22 -43.97
N CYS A 642 4.47 -21.00 -43.64
CA CYS A 642 5.33 -20.01 -44.29
C CYS A 642 5.52 -20.25 -45.80
N ARG A 643 5.54 -21.52 -46.23
CA ARG A 643 5.60 -21.91 -47.65
C ARG A 643 4.25 -21.82 -48.38
N GLY A 644 3.21 -21.32 -47.73
CA GLY A 644 1.88 -21.15 -48.30
C GLY A 644 1.03 -22.43 -48.33
N GLN A 645 1.43 -23.48 -47.60
CA GLN A 645 0.60 -24.68 -47.45
C GLN A 645 -0.41 -24.52 -46.31
N THR A 646 -1.62 -25.05 -46.50
CA THR A 646 -2.65 -25.03 -45.47
C THR A 646 -2.41 -26.18 -44.49
N VAL A 647 -2.05 -25.86 -43.25
CA VAL A 647 -1.85 -26.81 -42.15
C VAL A 647 -3.00 -26.69 -41.17
N THR A 648 -3.79 -27.75 -41.00
CA THR A 648 -4.87 -27.81 -40.00
C THR A 648 -4.51 -28.77 -38.87
N LEU A 649 -4.57 -28.27 -37.64
CA LEU A 649 -4.25 -29.07 -36.46
C LEU A 649 -5.42 -30.00 -36.11
N VAL A 650 -5.17 -31.31 -36.11
CA VAL A 650 -6.17 -32.34 -35.74
C VAL A 650 -6.09 -32.63 -34.23
N SER A 651 -4.87 -32.64 -33.69
CA SER A 651 -4.62 -32.88 -32.27
C SER A 651 -3.34 -32.18 -31.84
N ILE A 652 -3.34 -31.62 -30.63
CA ILE A 652 -2.12 -31.08 -30.00
C ILE A 652 -1.11 -32.19 -29.64
N ARG A 653 -1.52 -33.48 -29.72
CA ARG A 653 -0.70 -34.69 -29.50
C ARG A 653 -0.38 -35.40 -30.82
N PRO A 654 0.67 -36.24 -30.89
CA PRO A 654 0.98 -37.10 -32.04
C PRO A 654 -0.20 -37.95 -32.53
N CYS A 655 -0.27 -38.22 -33.83
CA CYS A 655 -1.43 -38.87 -34.46
C CYS A 655 -1.71 -40.29 -33.93
N ASP A 656 -0.70 -41.01 -33.43
CA ASP A 656 -0.83 -42.38 -32.91
C ASP A 656 -1.03 -42.44 -31.38
N ALA A 657 -1.12 -41.30 -30.69
CA ALA A 657 -1.22 -41.26 -29.23
C ALA A 657 -2.65 -41.48 -28.67
N GLN A 658 -3.65 -41.77 -29.52
CA GLN A 658 -5.00 -42.13 -29.08
C GLN A 658 -5.20 -43.64 -28.94
N THR A 659 -4.46 -44.28 -28.04
CA THR A 659 -4.87 -45.56 -27.42
C THR A 659 -4.33 -45.66 -26.00
N LYS A 660 -5.05 -45.05 -25.05
CA LYS A 660 -5.33 -45.59 -23.71
C LYS A 660 -6.24 -44.67 -22.90
#